data_AF-A0A950C8R6-F1
#
_entry.id   AF-A0A950C8R6-F1
#
_cell.length_a   1.000
_cell.length_b   1.000
_cell.length_c   1.000
_cell.angle_alpha   90.00
_cell.angle_beta   90.00
_cell.angle_gamma   90.00
#
_symmetry.space_group_name_H-M   'P 1'
#
loop_
_entity.id
_entity.type
_entity.pdbx_description
1 polymer ?
#
loop_
_entity_poly.entity_id
_entity_poly.type
_entity_poly.pdbx_seq_one_letter_code
_entity_poly.pdbx_strand_id
1 'polypeptide(L)'
;MSRLLERPRRTKRVSPVNTREELLYLLTRASELEHSLACVYLYAGYSLKSDLREGGLTEAETATVRTWKRKLAGVAVEEMLHFGQVCNLMTAVGGAPHFARSNFPLPASAFPFGINIALEPFSQALIERFVCYEMPERGVLPKERVGQYEAIRKRAAADIDRSEYVRLQNTIEPFDVDFQTVGEFYHKVESAFHAIPTERLFIGDPAAQASPTYLDFPKELVQVTDVASACRAIDMIIEQGEAPTAEHPDAHFVVFDSIRQEYESLVQRARDEGRVFDPVRPLLTNPTTRGIAQIPNTNRITDPLGQELAALFNSAYAVMLMMLARFFAHGEESDEEMRLLARGTLRIMASGLRPLGEALAKTPAGPEYPGKHAGPTFGFMSGVHLLSHKKAAWIFFLERLYDLSTRLTKLSEQPNVPEEIQEAAAALESVAEHLSPFIPKAFVAAVRSDAEARSTQTTIRPELNGPYIVRNLRKLTNSKGDSLAVRPVVALCRCGGSQLKPYCDGTHARIGFVSAKDPNRVPDRLDRYDAADITVLDNRGTCCHFGNCTDHLPAVFHSKGEPFVTADGASADAIEEIVRQCPSGALGFIRDGAPYEGEKREGEIYVAHNASYYVRGGIELEGEPMNAGASREHYALCRCGHSKNKPFCDGTHWWIKFNDDDN
;
A
#
# COMPACT_ATOMS: atom_id res chain seq x y z
N MET A 1 -1.30 23.46 -29.76
CA MET A 1 -2.58 24.20 -29.85
C MET A 1 -3.69 23.28 -29.38
N SER A 2 -3.81 23.15 -28.05
CA SER A 2 -4.84 22.35 -27.39
C SER A 2 -6.18 23.08 -27.49
N ARG A 3 -7.16 22.48 -28.17
CA ARG A 3 -8.55 22.90 -28.01
C ARG A 3 -9.03 22.32 -26.69
N LEU A 4 -8.74 23.03 -25.60
CA LEU A 4 -9.60 23.02 -24.41
C LEU A 4 -11.03 23.15 -24.94
N LEU A 5 -11.90 22.19 -24.62
CA LEU A 5 -13.34 22.36 -24.82
C LEU A 5 -13.69 23.72 -24.22
N GLU A 6 -14.29 24.62 -25.01
CA GLU A 6 -14.66 25.96 -24.55
C GLU A 6 -15.42 25.82 -23.23
N ARG A 7 -14.85 26.36 -22.13
CA ARG A 7 -15.48 26.39 -20.81
C ARG A 7 -16.90 26.93 -21.02
N PRO A 8 -17.98 26.13 -20.85
CA PRO A 8 -19.31 26.70 -20.88
C PRO A 8 -19.34 27.76 -19.79
N ARG A 9 -19.81 28.99 -20.06
CA ARG A 9 -19.98 30.03 -19.04
C ARG A 9 -20.86 29.46 -17.92
N ARG A 10 -20.22 28.93 -16.86
CA ARG A 10 -20.86 28.20 -15.77
C ARG A 10 -21.75 29.18 -14.99
N THR A 11 -23.02 28.84 -14.84
CA THR A 11 -24.04 29.74 -14.30
C THR A 11 -23.77 30.10 -12.83
N LYS A 12 -23.97 31.38 -12.47
CA LYS A 12 -23.87 32.00 -11.13
C LYS A 12 -24.66 31.25 -10.02
N ARG A 13 -24.23 30.07 -9.58
CA ARG A 13 -24.89 29.31 -8.49
C ARG A 13 -24.19 29.44 -7.14
N VAL A 14 -22.88 29.66 -7.14
CA VAL A 14 -22.07 29.89 -5.94
C VAL A 14 -21.74 31.37 -5.79
N SER A 15 -21.90 31.88 -4.57
CA SER A 15 -21.56 33.24 -4.17
C SER A 15 -20.04 33.40 -4.11
N PRO A 16 -19.49 34.52 -4.61
CA PRO A 16 -18.05 34.72 -4.66
C PRO A 16 -17.46 34.88 -3.26
N VAL A 17 -16.28 34.29 -3.06
CA VAL A 17 -15.50 34.40 -1.82
C VAL A 17 -14.69 35.69 -1.86
N ASN A 18 -14.92 36.58 -0.89
CA ASN A 18 -14.31 37.93 -0.91
C ASN A 18 -13.27 38.13 0.18
N THR A 19 -13.11 37.18 1.10
CA THR A 19 -12.18 37.29 2.22
C THR A 19 -11.25 36.08 2.29
N ARG A 20 -10.03 36.31 2.77
CA ARG A 20 -9.06 35.24 2.99
C ARG A 20 -9.48 34.29 4.12
N GLU A 21 -10.22 34.80 5.10
CA GLU A 21 -10.77 33.99 6.20
C GLU A 21 -11.76 32.95 5.68
N GLU A 22 -12.69 33.37 4.82
CA GLU A 22 -13.63 32.48 4.13
C GLU A 22 -12.89 31.46 3.25
N LEU A 23 -11.87 31.90 2.49
CA LEU A 23 -11.04 30.99 1.70
C LEU A 23 -10.34 29.93 2.57
N LEU A 24 -9.73 30.34 3.67
CA LEU A 24 -9.06 29.42 4.60
C LEU A 24 -10.05 28.43 5.23
N TYR A 25 -11.23 28.89 5.62
CA TYR A 25 -12.31 28.03 6.10
C TYR A 25 -12.69 26.98 5.03
N LEU A 26 -12.89 27.39 3.79
CA LEU A 26 -13.21 26.46 2.69
C LEU A 26 -12.07 25.47 2.43
N LEU A 27 -10.81 25.90 2.44
CA LEU A 27 -9.67 24.99 2.28
C LEU A 27 -9.51 24.00 3.46
N THR A 28 -9.90 24.40 4.67
CA THR A 28 -10.04 23.49 5.81
C THR A 28 -11.14 22.45 5.56
N ARG A 29 -12.32 22.87 5.06
CA ARG A 29 -13.40 21.94 4.67
C ARG A 29 -12.93 20.98 3.56
N ALA A 30 -12.17 21.48 2.59
CA ALA A 30 -11.60 20.70 1.50
C ALA A 30 -10.66 19.62 2.03
N SER A 31 -9.73 20.00 2.91
CA SER A 31 -8.82 19.06 3.58
C SER A 31 -9.57 17.92 4.28
N GLU A 32 -10.66 18.24 4.99
CA GLU A 32 -11.47 17.24 5.66
C GLU A 32 -12.22 16.34 4.67
N LEU A 33 -12.66 16.86 3.53
CA LEU A 33 -13.37 16.11 2.49
C LEU A 33 -12.45 15.09 1.84
N GLU A 34 -11.37 15.54 1.18
CA GLU A 34 -10.44 14.69 0.42
C GLU A 34 -9.87 13.58 1.33
N HIS A 35 -9.47 13.94 2.55
CA HIS A 35 -8.95 12.96 3.51
C HIS A 35 -10.02 11.94 3.95
N SER A 36 -11.27 12.36 4.08
CA SER A 36 -12.36 11.46 4.47
C SER A 36 -12.74 10.50 3.34
N LEU A 37 -12.76 10.99 2.10
CA LEU A 37 -12.98 10.19 0.89
C LEU A 37 -11.90 9.12 0.75
N ALA A 38 -10.62 9.49 0.88
CA ALA A 38 -9.51 8.53 0.89
C ALA A 38 -9.72 7.38 1.89
N CYS A 39 -10.15 7.70 3.12
CA CYS A 39 -10.36 6.70 4.17
C CYS A 39 -11.51 5.73 3.83
N VAL A 40 -12.66 6.23 3.34
CA VAL A 40 -13.81 5.36 3.04
C VAL A 40 -13.57 4.49 1.80
N TYR A 41 -12.81 4.98 0.82
CA TYR A 41 -12.38 4.20 -0.35
C TYR A 41 -11.43 3.07 0.04
N LEU A 42 -10.45 3.35 0.91
CA LEU A 42 -9.56 2.32 1.47
C LEU A 42 -10.33 1.29 2.29
N TYR A 43 -11.26 1.73 3.13
CA TYR A 43 -12.09 0.83 3.95
C TYR A 43 -12.87 -0.17 3.10
N ALA A 44 -13.54 0.32 2.05
CA ALA A 44 -14.20 -0.55 1.07
C ALA A 44 -13.20 -1.52 0.41
N GLY A 45 -12.01 -1.05 0.04
CA GLY A 45 -10.94 -1.87 -0.51
C GLY A 45 -10.47 -3.01 0.41
N TYR A 46 -10.35 -2.76 1.73
CA TYR A 46 -9.99 -3.80 2.71
C TYR A 46 -11.06 -4.89 2.85
N SER A 47 -12.33 -4.54 2.61
CA SER A 47 -13.41 -5.50 2.63
C SER A 47 -13.39 -6.46 1.43
N LEU A 48 -12.77 -6.11 0.30
CA LEU A 48 -12.74 -6.98 -0.87
C LEU A 48 -11.79 -8.17 -0.68
N LYS A 49 -12.29 -9.38 -0.96
CA LYS A 49 -11.50 -10.62 -0.98
C LYS A 49 -10.40 -10.51 -2.04
N SER A 50 -9.23 -11.05 -1.74
CA SER A 50 -8.06 -10.96 -2.61
C SER A 50 -7.33 -12.28 -2.78
N ASP A 51 -7.83 -13.34 -2.15
CA ASP A 51 -7.25 -14.67 -2.20
C ASP A 51 -8.35 -15.70 -2.53
N LEU A 52 -8.07 -16.55 -3.52
CA LEU A 52 -8.99 -17.59 -3.97
C LEU A 52 -9.31 -18.59 -2.84
N ARG A 53 -8.39 -18.74 -1.87
CA ARG A 53 -8.56 -19.60 -0.69
C ARG A 53 -9.68 -19.13 0.24
N GLU A 54 -10.12 -17.88 0.14
CA GLU A 54 -11.22 -17.33 0.93
C GLU A 54 -12.60 -17.84 0.48
N GLY A 55 -12.70 -18.45 -0.71
CA GLY A 55 -13.92 -19.00 -1.26
C GLY A 55 -14.95 -17.95 -1.68
N GLY A 56 -16.00 -18.40 -2.39
CA GLY A 56 -17.09 -17.56 -2.87
C GLY A 56 -16.83 -16.86 -4.22
N LEU A 57 -15.66 -17.08 -4.82
CA LEU A 57 -15.26 -16.52 -6.12
C LEU A 57 -14.59 -17.59 -6.98
N THR A 58 -14.79 -17.50 -8.30
CA THR A 58 -13.95 -18.20 -9.29
C THR A 58 -12.59 -17.52 -9.46
N GLU A 59 -11.67 -18.15 -10.18
CA GLU A 59 -10.36 -17.55 -10.47
C GLU A 59 -10.47 -16.24 -11.28
N ALA A 60 -11.33 -16.24 -12.31
CA ALA A 60 -11.59 -15.06 -13.13
C ALA A 60 -12.20 -13.91 -12.31
N GLU A 61 -13.17 -14.23 -11.46
CA GLU A 61 -13.78 -13.25 -10.56
C GLU A 61 -12.79 -12.71 -9.52
N THR A 62 -11.93 -13.57 -8.98
CA THR A 62 -10.87 -13.17 -8.07
C THR A 62 -9.93 -12.15 -8.73
N ALA A 63 -9.58 -12.34 -10.01
CA ALA A 63 -8.78 -11.38 -10.77
C ALA A 63 -9.50 -10.04 -10.99
N THR A 64 -10.81 -10.08 -11.26
CA THR A 64 -11.65 -8.86 -11.39
C THR A 64 -11.74 -8.12 -10.06
N VAL A 65 -12.05 -8.80 -8.95
CA VAL A 65 -12.15 -8.19 -7.61
C VAL A 65 -10.79 -7.61 -7.15
N ARG A 66 -9.67 -8.27 -7.46
CA ARG A 66 -8.32 -7.70 -7.24
C ARG A 66 -8.11 -6.41 -8.03
N THR A 67 -8.65 -6.33 -9.24
CA THR A 67 -8.59 -5.12 -10.07
C THR A 67 -9.44 -4.00 -9.46
N TRP A 68 -10.64 -4.30 -8.96
CA TRP A 68 -11.43 -3.31 -8.21
C TRP A 68 -10.70 -2.82 -6.97
N LYS A 69 -10.13 -3.72 -6.15
CA LYS A 69 -9.35 -3.35 -4.96
C LYS A 69 -8.18 -2.42 -5.32
N ARG A 70 -7.47 -2.67 -6.43
CA ARG A 70 -6.40 -1.77 -6.92
C ARG A 70 -6.95 -0.42 -7.38
N LYS A 71 -8.06 -0.39 -8.12
CA LYS A 71 -8.71 0.85 -8.57
C LYS A 71 -9.15 1.71 -7.37
N LEU A 72 -9.82 1.12 -6.37
CA LEU A 72 -10.23 1.81 -5.15
C LEU A 72 -9.03 2.38 -4.37
N ALA A 73 -7.96 1.60 -4.24
CA ALA A 73 -6.73 2.06 -3.58
C ALA A 73 -6.02 3.16 -4.38
N GLY A 74 -6.03 3.09 -5.72
CA GLY A 74 -5.49 4.12 -6.61
C GLY A 74 -6.22 5.45 -6.45
N VAL A 75 -7.56 5.42 -6.50
CA VAL A 75 -8.39 6.61 -6.25
C VAL A 75 -8.11 7.19 -4.86
N ALA A 76 -8.02 6.36 -3.81
CA ALA A 76 -7.68 6.85 -2.48
C ALA A 76 -6.28 7.49 -2.37
N VAL A 77 -5.33 7.10 -3.23
CA VAL A 77 -4.02 7.74 -3.32
C VAL A 77 -4.12 9.09 -4.03
N GLU A 78 -4.96 9.20 -5.07
CA GLU A 78 -5.26 10.46 -5.74
C GLU A 78 -5.99 11.44 -4.81
N GLU A 79 -6.92 10.98 -3.96
CA GLU A 79 -7.51 11.79 -2.88
C GLU A 79 -6.47 12.35 -1.89
N MET A 80 -5.45 11.56 -1.56
CA MET A 80 -4.33 12.02 -0.72
C MET A 80 -3.45 13.06 -1.44
N LEU A 81 -3.35 12.96 -2.77
CA LEU A 81 -2.70 13.95 -3.61
C LEU A 81 -3.52 15.25 -3.69
N HIS A 82 -4.83 15.17 -3.86
CA HIS A 82 -5.73 16.32 -3.80
C HIS A 82 -5.61 17.03 -2.45
N PHE A 83 -5.60 16.25 -1.35
CA PHE A 83 -5.37 16.79 -0.02
C PHE A 83 -4.00 17.49 0.10
N GLY A 84 -2.95 16.93 -0.50
CA GLY A 84 -1.64 17.60 -0.60
C GLY A 84 -1.69 18.90 -1.40
N GLN A 85 -2.47 18.94 -2.48
CA GLN A 85 -2.69 20.15 -3.29
C GLN A 85 -3.47 21.22 -2.53
N VAL A 86 -4.46 20.83 -1.72
CA VAL A 86 -5.16 21.72 -0.79
C VAL A 86 -4.17 22.31 0.23
N CYS A 87 -3.24 21.52 0.76
CA CYS A 87 -2.18 22.03 1.63
C CYS A 87 -1.33 23.11 0.92
N ASN A 88 -0.97 22.92 -0.36
CA ASN A 88 -0.26 23.94 -1.15
C ASN A 88 -1.09 25.22 -1.33
N LEU A 89 -2.39 25.09 -1.61
CA LEU A 89 -3.32 26.24 -1.70
C LEU A 89 -3.39 26.98 -0.36
N MET A 90 -3.47 26.26 0.77
CA MET A 90 -3.46 26.86 2.11
C MET A 90 -2.16 27.59 2.37
N THR A 91 -1.01 26.94 2.14
CA THR A 91 0.31 27.54 2.33
C THR A 91 0.45 28.81 1.51
N ALA A 92 0.06 28.80 0.22
CA ALA A 92 0.15 29.98 -0.65
C ALA A 92 -0.57 31.22 -0.09
N VAL A 93 -1.73 31.02 0.56
CA VAL A 93 -2.52 32.11 1.16
C VAL A 93 -2.20 32.35 2.64
N GLY A 94 -1.12 31.75 3.16
CA GLY A 94 -0.63 31.93 4.53
C GLY A 94 -1.37 31.10 5.59
N GLY A 95 -2.09 30.05 5.19
CA GLY A 95 -2.69 29.05 6.06
C GLY A 95 -1.69 27.95 6.45
N ALA A 96 -2.01 27.23 7.53
CA ALA A 96 -1.29 26.02 7.93
C ALA A 96 -2.00 24.77 7.39
N PRO A 97 -1.28 23.65 7.15
CA PRO A 97 -1.91 22.41 6.75
C PRO A 97 -2.90 21.88 7.80
N HIS A 98 -4.05 21.37 7.35
CA HIS A 98 -5.13 20.90 8.24
C HIS A 98 -5.37 19.40 8.10
N PHE A 99 -4.87 18.61 9.06
CA PHE A 99 -5.01 17.15 9.07
C PHE A 99 -6.10 16.63 10.03
N ALA A 100 -6.68 17.52 10.83
CA ALA A 100 -7.70 17.17 11.80
C ALA A 100 -9.08 17.00 11.14
N ARG A 101 -9.89 16.06 11.65
CA ARG A 101 -11.29 15.83 11.27
C ARG A 101 -12.02 15.09 12.39
N SER A 102 -13.35 15.02 12.29
CA SER A 102 -14.14 14.13 13.15
C SER A 102 -13.87 12.66 12.84
N ASN A 103 -14.00 11.79 13.85
CA ASN A 103 -13.97 10.34 13.65
C ASN A 103 -15.24 9.89 12.90
N PHE A 104 -15.15 8.78 12.17
CA PHE A 104 -16.28 8.23 11.43
C PHE A 104 -17.36 7.62 12.34
N PRO A 105 -18.64 7.64 11.93
CA PRO A 105 -19.15 8.27 10.71
C PRO A 105 -19.20 9.80 10.83
N LEU A 106 -19.00 10.50 9.72
CA LEU A 106 -19.27 11.93 9.66
C LEU A 106 -20.79 12.15 9.57
N PRO A 107 -21.37 13.16 10.24
CA PRO A 107 -22.79 13.43 10.11
C PRO A 107 -23.15 13.80 8.67
N ALA A 108 -24.37 13.49 8.23
CA ALA A 108 -24.85 13.86 6.88
C ALA A 108 -24.86 15.37 6.64
N SER A 109 -24.81 16.16 7.71
CA SER A 109 -24.68 17.62 7.67
C SER A 109 -23.25 18.12 7.51
N ALA A 110 -22.24 17.25 7.59
CA ALA A 110 -20.85 17.66 7.44
C ALA A 110 -20.57 18.31 6.07
N PHE A 111 -21.24 17.86 5.01
CA PHE A 111 -21.10 18.43 3.67
C PHE A 111 -22.46 18.58 2.98
N PRO A 112 -22.66 19.64 2.16
CA PRO A 112 -23.96 19.99 1.59
C PRO A 112 -24.48 19.05 0.49
N PHE A 113 -23.70 18.03 0.13
CA PHE A 113 -24.13 16.97 -0.78
C PHE A 113 -25.24 16.10 -0.18
N GLY A 114 -25.38 16.10 1.15
CA GLY A 114 -26.45 15.41 1.88
C GLY A 114 -26.36 13.89 1.80
N ILE A 115 -25.13 13.36 1.71
CA ILE A 115 -24.80 11.93 1.70
C ILE A 115 -23.84 11.61 2.86
N ASN A 116 -24.10 10.53 3.58
CA ASN A 116 -23.37 10.16 4.79
C ASN A 116 -22.00 9.54 4.47
N ILE A 117 -20.90 10.14 4.97
CA ILE A 117 -19.55 9.59 4.83
C ILE A 117 -19.25 8.66 6.01
N ALA A 118 -19.23 7.36 5.74
CA ALA A 118 -19.11 6.30 6.74
C ALA A 118 -18.19 5.16 6.27
N LEU A 119 -17.62 4.45 7.23
CA LEU A 119 -16.77 3.28 6.97
C LEU A 119 -17.67 2.06 6.81
N GLU A 120 -17.81 1.56 5.58
CA GLU A 120 -18.70 0.44 5.27
C GLU A 120 -18.03 -0.60 4.37
N PRO A 121 -18.31 -1.90 4.59
CA PRO A 121 -17.85 -2.92 3.66
C PRO A 121 -18.45 -2.70 2.26
N PHE A 122 -17.70 -3.10 1.24
CA PHE A 122 -18.08 -2.95 -0.16
C PHE A 122 -19.46 -3.56 -0.41
N SER A 123 -20.31 -2.84 -1.13
CA SER A 123 -21.65 -3.27 -1.52
C SER A 123 -22.11 -2.44 -2.71
N GLN A 124 -23.20 -2.89 -3.36
CA GLN A 124 -23.88 -2.11 -4.39
C GLN A 124 -24.25 -0.70 -3.90
N ALA A 125 -24.81 -0.59 -2.70
CA ALA A 125 -25.24 0.69 -2.14
C ALA A 125 -24.04 1.61 -1.82
N LEU A 126 -22.88 1.05 -1.46
CA LEU A 126 -21.68 1.83 -1.19
C LEU A 126 -21.04 2.35 -2.49
N ILE A 127 -20.90 1.51 -3.53
CA ILE A 127 -20.33 1.96 -4.80
C ILE A 127 -21.25 2.98 -5.49
N GLU A 128 -22.57 2.88 -5.34
CA GLU A 128 -23.52 3.92 -5.78
C GLU A 128 -23.31 5.26 -5.05
N ARG A 129 -22.93 5.23 -3.77
CA ARG A 129 -22.57 6.44 -3.01
C ARG A 129 -21.25 7.04 -3.47
N PHE A 130 -20.25 6.22 -3.78
CA PHE A 130 -18.98 6.70 -4.35
C PHE A 130 -19.21 7.40 -5.70
N VAL A 131 -20.06 6.83 -6.57
CA VAL A 131 -20.52 7.50 -7.80
C VAL A 131 -21.21 8.83 -7.51
N CYS A 132 -21.89 8.98 -6.37
CA CYS A 132 -22.52 10.23 -5.98
C CYS A 132 -21.56 11.26 -5.38
N TYR A 133 -20.50 10.84 -4.68
CA TYR A 133 -19.47 11.74 -4.17
C TYR A 133 -18.74 12.42 -5.32
N GLU A 134 -18.37 11.64 -6.34
CA GLU A 134 -17.64 12.11 -7.53
C GLU A 134 -18.55 12.57 -8.67
N MET A 135 -19.85 12.75 -8.42
CA MET A 135 -20.78 13.06 -9.50
C MET A 135 -20.50 14.46 -10.06
N PRO A 136 -20.27 14.60 -11.38
CA PRO A 136 -19.96 15.88 -11.97
C PRO A 136 -21.12 16.87 -11.94
N GLU A 137 -20.77 18.14 -12.12
CA GLU A 137 -21.72 19.24 -12.23
C GLU A 137 -22.80 19.01 -13.30
N ARG A 138 -23.95 19.67 -13.09
CA ARG A 138 -25.03 19.67 -14.07
C ARG A 138 -24.55 20.23 -15.41
N GLY A 139 -24.73 19.44 -16.47
CA GLY A 139 -24.37 19.83 -17.82
C GLY A 139 -23.03 19.27 -18.31
N VAL A 140 -22.26 18.61 -17.46
CA VAL A 140 -21.05 17.85 -17.86
C VAL A 140 -21.44 16.53 -18.53
N LEU A 141 -22.40 15.80 -17.94
CA LEU A 141 -22.86 14.53 -18.49
C LEU A 141 -23.82 14.72 -19.68
N PRO A 142 -23.77 13.81 -20.68
CA PRO A 142 -24.77 13.77 -21.75
C PRO A 142 -26.19 13.66 -21.20
N LYS A 143 -27.14 14.36 -21.82
CA LYS A 143 -28.54 14.46 -21.35
C LYS A 143 -29.20 13.09 -21.18
N GLU A 144 -28.84 12.11 -22.01
CA GLU A 144 -29.41 10.77 -21.95
C GLU A 144 -29.04 10.02 -20.67
N ARG A 145 -27.89 10.35 -20.06
CA ARG A 145 -27.40 9.70 -18.84
C ARG A 145 -27.88 10.36 -17.55
N VAL A 146 -28.34 11.62 -17.60
CA VAL A 146 -28.73 12.39 -16.40
C VAL A 146 -29.78 11.66 -15.56
N GLY A 147 -30.83 11.13 -16.18
CA GLY A 147 -31.91 10.45 -15.47
C GLY A 147 -31.45 9.20 -14.70
N GLN A 148 -30.46 8.48 -15.22
CA GLN A 148 -29.87 7.32 -14.54
C GLN A 148 -29.17 7.73 -13.24
N TYR A 149 -28.35 8.78 -13.30
CA TYR A 149 -27.59 9.25 -12.15
C TYR A 149 -28.45 9.99 -11.12
N GLU A 150 -29.50 10.69 -11.53
CA GLU A 150 -30.50 11.24 -10.61
C GLU A 150 -31.22 10.13 -9.84
N ALA A 151 -31.53 9.00 -10.49
CA ALA A 151 -32.11 7.84 -9.82
C ALA A 151 -31.14 7.20 -8.81
N ILE A 152 -29.84 7.10 -9.15
CA ILE A 152 -28.80 6.63 -8.23
C ILE A 152 -28.71 7.57 -7.02
N ARG A 153 -28.63 8.89 -7.24
CA ARG A 153 -28.57 9.89 -6.17
C ARG A 153 -29.78 9.83 -5.24
N LYS A 154 -30.98 9.57 -5.80
CA LYS A 154 -32.20 9.39 -5.01
C LYS A 154 -32.13 8.15 -4.12
N ARG A 155 -31.60 7.03 -4.63
CA ARG A 155 -31.41 5.80 -3.83
C ARG A 155 -30.35 5.99 -2.75
N ALA A 156 -29.19 6.55 -3.11
CA ALA A 156 -28.09 6.82 -2.20
C ALA A 156 -28.49 7.74 -1.03
N ALA A 157 -29.47 8.63 -1.24
CA ALA A 157 -29.99 9.53 -0.23
C ALA A 157 -31.27 9.04 0.48
N ALA A 158 -31.79 7.87 0.16
CA ALA A 158 -33.11 7.42 0.64
C ALA A 158 -33.17 7.20 2.15
N ASP A 159 -32.07 6.71 2.74
CA ASP A 159 -32.00 6.35 4.17
C ASP A 159 -31.38 7.46 5.04
N ILE A 160 -31.23 8.68 4.50
CA ILE A 160 -30.53 9.77 5.16
C ILE A 160 -31.53 10.73 5.80
N ASP A 161 -31.43 10.87 7.12
CA ASP A 161 -32.19 11.89 7.85
C ASP A 161 -31.64 13.29 7.53
N ARG A 162 -32.25 13.94 6.53
CA ARG A 162 -31.92 15.33 6.16
C ARG A 162 -32.47 16.36 7.14
N SER A 163 -33.26 15.96 8.15
CA SER A 163 -33.83 16.90 9.10
C SER A 163 -32.75 17.58 9.96
N GLU A 164 -31.61 16.92 10.21
CA GLU A 164 -30.46 17.52 10.87
C GLU A 164 -29.78 18.55 9.98
N TYR A 165 -29.54 18.23 8.70
CA TYR A 165 -29.01 19.19 7.71
C TYR A 165 -29.92 20.42 7.53
N VAL A 166 -31.23 20.21 7.40
CA VAL A 166 -32.24 21.29 7.30
C VAL A 166 -32.31 22.12 8.58
N ARG A 167 -32.10 21.50 9.76
CA ARG A 167 -32.00 22.23 11.04
C ARG A 167 -30.71 23.05 11.12
N LEU A 168 -29.60 22.53 10.61
CA LEU A 168 -28.28 23.17 10.65
C LEU A 168 -28.09 24.28 9.60
N GLN A 169 -28.87 24.28 8.51
CA GLN A 169 -28.99 25.46 7.63
C GLN A 169 -29.46 26.73 8.37
N ASN A 170 -30.05 26.57 9.56
CA ASN A 170 -30.44 27.66 10.45
C ASN A 170 -29.47 27.87 11.64
N THR A 171 -28.28 27.24 11.60
CA THR A 171 -27.20 27.43 12.60
C THR A 171 -25.98 28.11 12.00
N ILE A 172 -25.18 28.69 12.89
CA ILE A 172 -24.10 29.66 12.64
C ILE A 172 -22.86 28.96 12.05
N GLU A 173 -22.91 28.50 10.79
CA GLU A 173 -21.67 28.36 10.03
C GLU A 173 -21.11 29.77 9.78
N PRO A 174 -19.78 29.99 9.85
CA PRO A 174 -19.22 31.33 9.68
C PRO A 174 -19.40 31.89 8.26
N PHE A 175 -19.64 31.02 7.27
CA PHE A 175 -19.78 31.38 5.85
C PHE A 175 -20.84 30.53 5.13
N ASP A 176 -21.36 31.04 4.00
CA ASP A 176 -22.40 30.39 3.20
C ASP A 176 -21.91 29.09 2.53
N VAL A 177 -22.72 28.04 2.64
CA VAL A 177 -22.48 26.72 2.03
C VAL A 177 -23.49 26.52 0.89
N ASP A 178 -23.16 26.95 -0.33
CA ASP A 178 -24.06 27.03 -1.48
C ASP A 178 -23.64 26.17 -2.69
N PHE A 179 -23.12 24.97 -2.45
CA PHE A 179 -22.66 24.01 -3.46
C PHE A 179 -23.30 22.61 -3.31
N GLN A 180 -23.42 21.87 -4.41
CA GLN A 180 -24.09 20.55 -4.50
C GLN A 180 -23.23 19.44 -5.11
N THR A 181 -22.05 19.76 -5.64
CA THR A 181 -21.00 18.82 -6.09
C THR A 181 -19.61 19.29 -5.64
N VAL A 182 -18.60 18.41 -5.73
CA VAL A 182 -17.21 18.74 -5.42
C VAL A 182 -16.66 19.80 -6.38
N GLY A 183 -17.02 19.75 -7.67
CA GLY A 183 -16.72 20.83 -8.63
C GLY A 183 -17.26 22.18 -8.21
N GLU A 184 -18.54 22.27 -7.83
CA GLU A 184 -19.16 23.54 -7.41
C GLU A 184 -18.46 24.11 -6.16
N PHE A 185 -18.03 23.23 -5.24
CA PHE A 185 -17.25 23.60 -4.07
C PHE A 185 -15.90 24.22 -4.45
N TYR A 186 -15.15 23.56 -5.34
CA TYR A 186 -13.85 24.05 -5.77
C TYR A 186 -13.93 25.30 -6.65
N HIS A 187 -15.02 25.53 -7.40
CA HIS A 187 -15.24 26.82 -8.06
C HIS A 187 -15.52 27.95 -7.08
N LYS A 188 -16.20 27.67 -5.96
CA LYS A 188 -16.33 28.65 -4.89
C LYS A 188 -14.95 29.04 -4.35
N VAL A 189 -14.07 28.06 -4.12
CA VAL A 189 -12.67 28.28 -3.74
C VAL A 189 -11.92 29.10 -4.81
N GLU A 190 -12.03 28.73 -6.08
CA GLU A 190 -11.40 29.43 -7.22
C GLU A 190 -11.81 30.91 -7.29
N SER A 191 -13.07 31.22 -6.99
CA SER A 191 -13.59 32.60 -7.03
C SER A 191 -12.79 33.56 -6.14
N ALA A 192 -12.25 33.08 -5.01
CA ALA A 192 -11.42 33.87 -4.11
C ALA A 192 -10.14 34.38 -4.78
N PHE A 193 -9.52 33.55 -5.63
CA PHE A 193 -8.28 33.88 -6.34
C PHE A 193 -8.47 34.95 -7.41
N HIS A 194 -9.70 35.17 -7.85
CA HIS A 194 -10.05 36.28 -8.76
C HIS A 194 -10.54 37.52 -8.02
N ALA A 195 -11.24 37.35 -6.90
CA ALA A 195 -11.87 38.45 -6.18
C ALA A 195 -10.93 39.19 -5.22
N ILE A 196 -9.99 38.47 -4.58
CA ILE A 196 -9.06 39.04 -3.60
C ILE A 196 -7.81 39.56 -4.34
N PRO A 197 -7.37 40.81 -4.10
CA PRO A 197 -6.16 41.35 -4.74
C PRO A 197 -4.92 40.48 -4.44
N THR A 198 -4.15 40.17 -5.49
CA THR A 198 -2.98 39.26 -5.45
C THR A 198 -2.00 39.60 -4.32
N GLU A 199 -1.70 40.88 -4.12
CA GLU A 199 -0.77 41.38 -3.10
C GLU A 199 -1.25 41.18 -1.66
N ARG A 200 -2.53 40.88 -1.46
CA ARG A 200 -3.13 40.55 -0.17
C ARG A 200 -3.42 39.07 0.01
N LEU A 201 -3.41 38.31 -1.09
CA LEU A 201 -3.77 36.91 -1.13
C LEU A 201 -2.55 36.00 -0.97
N PHE A 202 -1.54 36.14 -1.83
CA PHE A 202 -0.36 35.28 -1.84
C PHE A 202 0.68 35.77 -0.84
N ILE A 203 0.48 35.41 0.43
CA ILE A 203 1.32 35.89 1.54
C ILE A 203 2.17 34.77 2.19
N GLY A 204 2.02 33.52 1.74
CA GLY A 204 2.85 32.42 2.21
C GLY A 204 4.16 32.30 1.46
N ASP A 205 5.09 31.54 2.03
CA ASP A 205 6.39 31.25 1.41
C ASP A 205 6.24 30.15 0.35
N PRO A 206 6.52 30.40 -0.94
CA PRO A 206 6.52 29.38 -1.98
C PRO A 206 7.48 28.21 -1.71
N ALA A 207 8.57 28.46 -0.97
CA ALA A 207 9.54 27.42 -0.62
C ALA A 207 8.97 26.41 0.39
N ALA A 208 7.94 26.78 1.16
CA ALA A 208 7.27 25.90 2.13
C ALA A 208 6.19 25.01 1.48
N GLN A 209 5.97 25.12 0.16
CA GLN A 209 5.02 24.28 -0.57
C GLN A 209 5.66 22.96 -0.99
N ALA A 210 4.87 21.89 -0.95
CA ALA A 210 5.29 20.60 -1.47
C ALA A 210 5.52 20.66 -2.98
N SER A 211 6.55 19.96 -3.43
CA SER A 211 6.97 19.89 -4.83
C SER A 211 7.09 18.44 -5.29
N PRO A 212 6.82 18.14 -6.58
CA PRO A 212 7.04 16.81 -7.16
C PRO A 212 8.47 16.27 -6.98
N THR A 213 9.46 17.12 -6.68
CA THR A 213 10.85 16.70 -6.45
C THR A 213 11.01 15.66 -5.33
N TYR A 214 10.12 15.67 -4.33
CA TYR A 214 10.22 14.79 -3.17
C TYR A 214 9.30 13.57 -3.24
N LEU A 215 8.43 13.52 -4.24
CA LEU A 215 7.34 12.57 -4.34
C LEU A 215 7.41 11.87 -5.70
N ASP A 216 7.37 10.54 -5.71
CA ASP A 216 7.36 9.74 -6.95
C ASP A 216 5.98 9.78 -7.66
N PHE A 217 5.34 10.95 -7.67
CA PHE A 217 4.15 11.32 -8.44
C PHE A 217 4.58 12.33 -9.51
N PRO A 218 5.27 11.90 -10.58
CA PRO A 218 5.79 12.82 -11.57
C PRO A 218 4.63 13.44 -12.36
N LYS A 219 4.31 14.72 -12.04
CA LYS A 219 3.58 15.75 -12.81
C LYS A 219 2.35 16.39 -12.14
N GLU A 220 2.01 16.05 -10.89
CA GLU A 220 0.66 16.40 -10.41
C GLU A 220 0.63 17.52 -9.37
N LEU A 221 1.53 17.59 -8.37
CA LEU A 221 1.51 18.71 -7.41
C LEU A 221 1.96 20.03 -8.03
N VAL A 222 1.05 21.01 -8.02
CA VAL A 222 1.26 22.38 -8.46
C VAL A 222 1.68 23.24 -7.27
N GLN A 223 2.84 23.88 -7.38
CA GLN A 223 3.17 25.00 -6.51
C GLN A 223 2.34 26.22 -6.93
N VAL A 224 1.62 26.79 -5.98
CA VAL A 224 0.67 27.88 -6.14
C VAL A 224 1.35 29.20 -5.77
N THR A 225 1.73 29.97 -6.77
CA THR A 225 2.46 31.25 -6.61
C THR A 225 1.74 32.44 -7.24
N ASP A 226 0.69 32.17 -8.01
CA ASP A 226 -0.13 33.16 -8.70
C ASP A 226 -1.54 32.60 -8.96
N VAL A 227 -2.43 33.44 -9.49
CA VAL A 227 -3.80 33.06 -9.81
C VAL A 227 -3.84 31.92 -10.84
N ALA A 228 -2.94 31.93 -11.82
CA ALA A 228 -2.91 30.92 -12.88
C ALA A 228 -2.54 29.53 -12.33
N SER A 229 -1.58 29.45 -11.40
CA SER A 229 -1.18 28.22 -10.72
C SER A 229 -2.23 27.75 -9.73
N ALA A 230 -2.94 28.66 -9.05
CA ALA A 230 -4.10 28.31 -8.22
C ALA A 230 -5.23 27.68 -9.06
N CYS A 231 -5.58 28.28 -10.20
CA CYS A 231 -6.57 27.69 -11.12
C CYS A 231 -6.13 26.31 -11.63
N ARG A 232 -4.85 26.12 -12.00
CA ARG A 232 -4.35 24.80 -12.44
C ARG A 232 -4.42 23.74 -11.32
N ALA A 233 -4.09 24.13 -10.09
CA ALA A 233 -4.19 23.25 -8.93
C ALA A 233 -5.64 22.80 -8.69
N ILE A 234 -6.60 23.72 -8.82
CA ILE A 234 -8.03 23.45 -8.65
C ILE A 234 -8.57 22.60 -9.82
N ASP A 235 -8.21 22.97 -11.05
CA ASP A 235 -8.61 22.23 -12.26
C ASP A 235 -8.14 20.76 -12.17
N MET A 236 -6.91 20.51 -11.69
CA MET A 236 -6.40 19.14 -11.48
C MET A 236 -7.31 18.32 -10.55
N ILE A 237 -7.70 18.87 -9.40
CA ILE A 237 -8.56 18.17 -8.44
C ILE A 237 -9.92 17.84 -9.09
N ILE A 238 -10.51 18.81 -9.80
CA ILE A 238 -11.82 18.63 -10.46
C ILE A 238 -11.73 17.60 -11.60
N GLU A 239 -10.68 17.65 -12.41
CA GLU A 239 -10.50 16.76 -13.57
C GLU A 239 -10.22 15.31 -13.15
N GLN A 240 -9.43 15.10 -12.10
CA GLN A 240 -9.19 13.76 -11.55
C GLN A 240 -10.43 13.19 -10.85
N GLY A 241 -11.20 14.00 -10.11
CA GLY A 241 -12.41 13.55 -9.43
C GLY A 241 -13.59 13.28 -10.36
N GLU A 242 -14.12 14.33 -10.99
CA GLU A 242 -15.47 14.32 -11.58
C GLU A 242 -15.53 14.48 -13.10
N ALA A 243 -14.54 15.12 -13.73
CA ALA A 243 -14.62 15.53 -15.13
C ALA A 243 -13.72 14.68 -16.04
N PRO A 244 -14.24 13.63 -16.71
CA PRO A 244 -13.42 12.85 -17.64
C PRO A 244 -12.97 13.72 -18.81
N THR A 245 -11.68 14.03 -18.85
CA THR A 245 -11.05 14.74 -19.96
C THR A 245 -10.26 13.76 -20.83
N ALA A 246 -9.73 14.24 -21.96
CA ALA A 246 -8.78 13.44 -22.74
C ALA A 246 -7.49 13.14 -21.96
N GLU A 247 -7.15 13.98 -20.97
CA GLU A 247 -5.96 13.83 -20.11
C GLU A 247 -6.26 12.96 -18.88
N HIS A 248 -7.51 12.94 -18.41
CA HIS A 248 -7.99 12.13 -17.28
C HIS A 248 -9.16 11.22 -17.69
N PRO A 249 -8.93 10.18 -18.52
CA PRO A 249 -9.99 9.26 -18.94
C PRO A 249 -10.50 8.38 -17.79
N ASP A 250 -9.68 8.19 -16.76
CA ASP A 250 -9.96 7.38 -15.57
C ASP A 250 -10.35 8.24 -14.35
N ALA A 251 -11.03 9.37 -14.57
CA ALA A 251 -11.57 10.18 -13.48
C ALA A 251 -12.38 9.32 -12.48
N HIS A 252 -12.35 9.67 -11.20
CA HIS A 252 -12.87 8.81 -10.12
C HIS A 252 -14.32 8.40 -10.34
N PHE A 253 -15.16 9.34 -10.80
CA PHE A 253 -16.53 9.06 -11.24
C PHE A 253 -16.63 7.88 -12.21
N VAL A 254 -15.78 7.86 -13.24
CA VAL A 254 -15.75 6.82 -14.28
C VAL A 254 -15.27 5.50 -13.68
N VAL A 255 -14.25 5.54 -12.83
CA VAL A 255 -13.72 4.36 -12.13
C VAL A 255 -14.81 3.70 -11.27
N PHE A 256 -15.50 4.47 -10.44
CA PHE A 256 -16.56 3.95 -9.58
C PHE A 256 -17.76 3.45 -10.37
N ASP A 257 -18.17 4.17 -11.43
CA ASP A 257 -19.28 3.72 -12.28
C ASP A 257 -18.94 2.44 -13.07
N SER A 258 -17.70 2.28 -13.51
CA SER A 258 -17.18 1.04 -14.11
C SER A 258 -17.26 -0.13 -13.13
N ILE A 259 -16.77 0.04 -11.90
CA ILE A 259 -16.84 -0.99 -10.85
C ILE A 259 -18.31 -1.35 -10.55
N ARG A 260 -19.19 -0.36 -10.45
CA ARG A 260 -20.63 -0.57 -10.21
C ARG A 260 -21.26 -1.43 -11.31
N GLN A 261 -21.03 -1.10 -12.58
CA GLN A 261 -21.59 -1.84 -13.71
C GLN A 261 -21.04 -3.27 -13.78
N GLU A 262 -19.74 -3.45 -13.55
CA GLU A 262 -19.11 -4.78 -13.52
C GLU A 262 -19.65 -5.62 -12.35
N TYR A 263 -19.86 -5.02 -11.18
CA TYR A 263 -20.45 -5.70 -10.02
C TYR A 263 -21.88 -6.15 -10.29
N GLU A 264 -22.74 -5.28 -10.82
CA GLU A 264 -24.12 -5.64 -11.22
C GLU A 264 -24.14 -6.80 -12.21
N SER A 265 -23.26 -6.75 -13.22
CA SER A 265 -23.12 -7.82 -14.21
C SER A 265 -22.67 -9.14 -13.59
N LEU A 266 -21.70 -9.12 -12.67
CA LEU A 266 -21.21 -10.31 -11.99
C LEU A 266 -22.25 -10.92 -11.05
N VAL A 267 -23.00 -10.10 -10.31
CA VAL A 267 -24.12 -10.55 -9.48
C VAL A 267 -25.19 -11.22 -10.35
N GLN A 268 -25.54 -10.63 -11.48
CA GLN A 268 -26.54 -11.20 -12.38
C GLN A 268 -26.07 -12.52 -13.00
N ARG A 269 -24.83 -12.59 -13.51
CA ARG A 269 -24.25 -13.83 -14.05
C ARG A 269 -24.21 -14.96 -13.02
N ALA A 270 -23.77 -14.66 -11.81
CA ALA A 270 -23.74 -15.61 -10.71
C ALA A 270 -25.13 -16.17 -10.41
N ARG A 271 -26.14 -15.28 -10.38
CA ARG A 271 -27.53 -15.66 -10.18
C ARG A 271 -28.05 -16.56 -11.29
N ASP A 272 -27.74 -16.25 -12.55
CA ASP A 272 -28.14 -17.06 -13.72
C ASP A 272 -27.49 -18.45 -13.69
N GLU A 273 -26.30 -18.56 -13.11
CA GLU A 273 -25.56 -19.81 -12.88
C GLU A 273 -25.99 -20.56 -11.59
N GLY A 274 -26.94 -20.02 -10.82
CA GLY A 274 -27.42 -20.64 -9.57
C GLY A 274 -26.41 -20.59 -8.40
N ARG A 275 -25.43 -19.68 -8.44
CA ARG A 275 -24.42 -19.48 -7.40
C ARG A 275 -24.56 -18.10 -6.74
N VAL A 276 -23.88 -17.92 -5.62
CA VAL A 276 -23.76 -16.62 -4.94
C VAL A 276 -22.42 -16.00 -5.29
N PHE A 277 -22.41 -14.76 -5.78
CA PHE A 277 -21.20 -13.95 -5.92
C PHE A 277 -20.90 -13.27 -4.59
N ASP A 278 -19.84 -13.72 -3.90
CA ASP A 278 -19.48 -13.24 -2.57
C ASP A 278 -18.05 -12.67 -2.54
N PRO A 279 -17.84 -11.43 -3.02
CA PRO A 279 -16.51 -10.83 -3.11
C PRO A 279 -16.06 -10.12 -1.81
N VAL A 280 -16.86 -10.13 -0.74
CA VAL A 280 -16.69 -9.22 0.39
C VAL A 280 -16.47 -9.97 1.70
N ARG A 281 -15.49 -9.53 2.48
CA ARG A 281 -15.29 -9.93 3.88
C ARG A 281 -16.32 -9.20 4.75
N PRO A 282 -16.92 -9.87 5.74
CA PRO A 282 -18.00 -9.31 6.53
C PRO A 282 -17.49 -8.35 7.63
N LEU A 283 -16.91 -7.21 7.26
CA LEU A 283 -16.40 -6.21 8.20
C LEU A 283 -17.53 -5.50 8.98
N LEU A 284 -17.22 -4.98 10.17
CA LEU A 284 -18.08 -4.07 10.93
C LEU A 284 -18.18 -2.69 10.29
N THR A 285 -19.38 -2.21 10.00
CA THR A 285 -19.61 -0.79 9.68
C THR A 285 -19.20 0.12 10.84
N ASN A 286 -18.52 1.24 10.54
CA ASN A 286 -18.07 2.24 11.52
C ASN A 286 -17.41 1.64 12.78
N PRO A 287 -16.32 0.87 12.62
CA PRO A 287 -15.69 0.19 13.74
C PRO A 287 -14.99 1.20 14.66
N THR A 288 -15.01 0.96 15.98
CA THR A 288 -14.32 1.81 16.97
C THR A 288 -13.56 0.99 18.02
N THR A 289 -12.50 1.57 18.60
CA THR A 289 -11.69 0.92 19.66
C THR A 289 -12.07 1.38 21.07
N ARG A 290 -12.58 2.61 21.22
CA ARG A 290 -12.95 3.18 22.52
C ARG A 290 -14.46 3.22 22.70
N GLY A 291 -14.92 2.83 23.88
CA GLY A 291 -16.30 3.08 24.32
C GLY A 291 -16.47 4.54 24.77
N ILE A 292 -16.32 5.50 23.85
CA ILE A 292 -16.84 6.85 24.11
C ILE A 292 -18.37 6.72 24.06
N ALA A 293 -19.08 7.42 24.94
CA ALA A 293 -20.54 7.43 25.01
C ALA A 293 -21.15 7.44 23.60
N GLN A 294 -22.06 6.49 23.36
CA GLN A 294 -22.69 6.12 22.10
C GLN A 294 -22.69 7.24 21.04
N ILE A 295 -21.64 7.30 20.21
CA ILE A 295 -21.77 7.97 18.91
C ILE A 295 -22.73 7.08 18.13
N PRO A 296 -23.92 7.57 17.75
CA PRO A 296 -24.89 6.76 17.02
C PRO A 296 -24.26 6.12 15.79
N ASN A 297 -24.67 4.90 15.46
CA ASN A 297 -24.20 4.15 14.28
C ASN A 297 -22.70 3.79 14.28
N THR A 298 -22.09 3.64 15.47
CA THR A 298 -20.73 3.06 15.62
C THR A 298 -20.78 1.65 16.20
N ASN A 299 -19.85 0.78 15.79
CA ASN A 299 -19.75 -0.59 16.27
C ASN A 299 -18.40 -0.80 16.98
N ARG A 300 -18.41 -0.99 18.29
CA ARG A 300 -17.18 -1.17 19.07
C ARG A 300 -16.60 -2.56 18.84
N ILE A 301 -15.32 -2.63 18.49
CA ILE A 301 -14.54 -3.88 18.46
C ILE A 301 -14.31 -4.33 19.91
N THR A 302 -14.63 -5.58 20.21
CA THR A 302 -14.56 -6.19 21.55
C THR A 302 -13.64 -7.40 21.61
N ASP A 303 -13.28 -7.98 20.46
CA ASP A 303 -12.21 -8.98 20.37
C ASP A 303 -10.88 -8.39 20.87
N PRO A 304 -10.15 -9.06 21.79
CA PRO A 304 -8.90 -8.53 22.35
C PRO A 304 -7.82 -8.26 21.30
N LEU A 305 -7.62 -9.20 20.35
CA LEU A 305 -6.63 -9.03 19.28
C LEU A 305 -7.09 -7.91 18.32
N GLY A 306 -8.37 -7.87 17.97
CA GLY A 306 -8.96 -6.83 17.14
C GLY A 306 -8.79 -5.43 17.75
N GLN A 307 -8.97 -5.28 19.06
CA GLN A 307 -8.75 -4.02 19.77
C GLN A 307 -7.28 -3.58 19.72
N GLU A 308 -6.35 -4.51 19.97
CA GLU A 308 -4.92 -4.22 19.95
C GLU A 308 -4.45 -3.83 18.54
N LEU A 309 -4.83 -4.60 17.51
CA LEU A 309 -4.51 -4.30 16.11
C LEU A 309 -5.09 -2.96 15.66
N ALA A 310 -6.33 -2.64 16.06
CA ALA A 310 -6.96 -1.38 15.69
C ALA A 310 -6.32 -0.19 16.41
N ALA A 311 -5.84 -0.36 17.65
CA ALA A 311 -5.06 0.65 18.35
C ALA A 311 -3.68 0.88 17.70
N LEU A 312 -3.00 -0.19 17.26
CA LEU A 312 -1.74 -0.12 16.54
C LEU A 312 -1.91 0.53 15.17
N PHE A 313 -2.96 0.17 14.42
CA PHE A 313 -3.34 0.82 13.17
C PHE A 313 -3.54 2.34 13.36
N ASN A 314 -4.39 2.73 14.30
CA ASN A 314 -4.68 4.15 14.55
C ASN A 314 -3.43 4.93 14.99
N SER A 315 -2.55 4.29 15.77
CA SER A 315 -1.31 4.92 16.22
C SER A 315 -0.31 5.10 15.08
N ALA A 316 -0.14 4.09 14.22
CA ALA A 316 0.71 4.20 13.03
C ALA A 316 0.15 5.25 12.05
N TYR A 317 -1.18 5.30 11.90
CA TYR A 317 -1.88 6.27 11.07
C TYR A 317 -1.67 7.70 11.59
N ALA A 318 -1.83 7.92 12.89
CA ALA A 318 -1.56 9.23 13.50
C ALA A 318 -0.11 9.68 13.31
N VAL A 319 0.87 8.79 13.48
CA VAL A 319 2.29 9.10 13.24
C VAL A 319 2.52 9.49 11.78
N MET A 320 1.97 8.73 10.83
CA MET A 320 2.05 9.06 9.40
C MET A 320 1.47 10.44 9.10
N LEU A 321 0.27 10.77 9.63
CA LEU A 321 -0.33 12.08 9.40
C LEU A 321 0.46 13.22 10.05
N MET A 322 1.07 13.01 11.22
CA MET A 322 1.95 14.03 11.83
C MET A 322 3.24 14.22 11.03
N MET A 323 3.80 13.16 10.44
CA MET A 323 4.92 13.26 9.51
C MET A 323 4.54 14.01 8.23
N LEU A 324 3.34 13.77 7.67
CA LEU A 324 2.81 14.54 6.54
C LEU A 324 2.55 16.01 6.91
N ALA A 325 1.94 16.27 8.07
CA ALA A 325 1.75 17.63 8.56
C ALA A 325 3.08 18.39 8.67
N ARG A 326 4.13 17.71 9.12
CA ARG A 326 5.49 18.29 9.14
C ARG A 326 6.04 18.51 7.74
N PHE A 327 5.84 17.57 6.81
CA PHE A 327 6.24 17.72 5.41
C PHE A 327 5.56 18.93 4.75
N PHE A 328 4.28 19.19 5.01
CA PHE A 328 3.57 20.35 4.45
C PHE A 328 3.77 21.66 5.24
N ALA A 329 4.41 21.60 6.40
CA ALA A 329 4.76 22.77 7.23
C ALA A 329 6.29 22.90 7.40
N HIS A 330 7.05 22.38 6.45
CA HIS A 330 8.51 22.37 6.51
C HIS A 330 9.07 23.79 6.39
N GLY A 331 10.24 23.98 7.00
CA GLY A 331 10.96 25.27 6.95
C GLY A 331 12.36 25.20 7.53
N GLU A 332 12.70 24.12 8.25
CA GLU A 332 14.02 23.88 8.85
C GLU A 332 14.69 22.61 8.28
N GLU A 333 13.95 21.84 7.49
CA GLU A 333 14.33 20.56 6.92
C GLU A 333 15.25 20.74 5.71
N SER A 334 16.31 19.93 5.65
CA SER A 334 17.10 19.75 4.44
C SER A 334 16.35 18.94 3.38
N ASP A 335 16.82 19.00 2.13
CA ASP A 335 16.26 18.19 1.03
C ASP A 335 16.28 16.68 1.32
N GLU A 336 17.29 16.20 2.04
CA GLU A 336 17.38 14.80 2.46
C GLU A 336 16.28 14.46 3.48
N GLU A 337 16.11 15.31 4.50
CA GLU A 337 15.05 15.18 5.51
C GLU A 337 13.65 15.25 4.87
N MET A 338 13.45 16.10 3.87
CA MET A 338 12.19 16.19 3.11
C MET A 338 11.90 14.90 2.34
N ARG A 339 12.89 14.32 1.65
CA ARG A 339 12.74 13.01 0.99
C ARG A 339 12.43 11.90 1.99
N LEU A 340 12.99 11.97 3.20
CA LEU A 340 12.72 10.99 4.26
C LEU A 340 11.30 11.08 4.81
N LEU A 341 10.77 12.29 5.04
CA LEU A 341 9.37 12.47 5.42
C LEU A 341 8.43 11.95 4.33
N ALA A 342 8.67 12.31 3.08
CA ALA A 342 7.87 11.87 1.93
C ALA A 342 7.92 10.34 1.74
N ARG A 343 9.11 9.75 1.61
CA ARG A 343 9.27 8.30 1.42
C ARG A 343 8.82 7.51 2.65
N GLY A 344 9.09 8.03 3.85
CA GLY A 344 8.67 7.42 5.11
C GLY A 344 7.16 7.33 5.22
N THR A 345 6.43 8.40 4.92
CA THR A 345 4.96 8.42 4.96
C THR A 345 4.34 7.49 3.91
N LEU A 346 4.84 7.52 2.67
CA LEU A 346 4.40 6.59 1.61
C LEU A 346 4.64 5.13 2.00
N ARG A 347 5.79 4.84 2.62
CA ARG A 347 6.11 3.49 3.12
C ARG A 347 5.19 3.07 4.26
N ILE A 348 4.92 3.96 5.23
CA ILE A 348 3.96 3.67 6.31
C ILE A 348 2.58 3.40 5.71
N MET A 349 2.15 4.12 4.68
CA MET A 349 0.88 3.87 4.00
C MET A 349 0.84 2.48 3.33
N ALA A 350 1.82 2.19 2.45
CA ALA A 350 1.82 1.01 1.59
C ALA A 350 2.22 -0.30 2.31
N SER A 351 3.09 -0.21 3.31
CA SER A 351 3.65 -1.37 4.03
C SER A 351 3.47 -1.32 5.54
N GLY A 352 2.91 -0.24 6.11
CA GLY A 352 2.47 -0.18 7.51
C GLY A 352 0.96 -0.35 7.65
N LEU A 353 0.19 0.61 7.13
CA LEU A 353 -1.26 0.68 7.29
C LEU A 353 -1.99 -0.36 6.46
N ARG A 354 -1.59 -0.57 5.19
CA ARG A 354 -2.20 -1.59 4.34
C ARG A 354 -2.20 -2.98 4.99
N PRO A 355 -1.05 -3.56 5.38
CA PRO A 355 -1.04 -4.87 6.04
C PRO A 355 -1.82 -4.89 7.36
N LEU A 356 -1.79 -3.81 8.17
CA LEU A 356 -2.60 -3.73 9.40
C LEU A 356 -4.11 -3.70 9.12
N GLY A 357 -4.54 -3.01 8.06
CA GLY A 357 -5.93 -3.00 7.60
C GLY A 357 -6.36 -4.38 7.09
N GLU A 358 -5.49 -5.07 6.36
CA GLU A 358 -5.72 -6.45 5.89
C GLU A 358 -5.78 -7.46 7.05
N ALA A 359 -4.92 -7.31 8.06
CA ALA A 359 -4.95 -8.10 9.29
C ALA A 359 -6.29 -7.90 10.03
N LEU A 360 -6.69 -6.65 10.26
CA LEU A 360 -7.97 -6.31 10.89
C LEU A 360 -9.17 -6.90 10.14
N ALA A 361 -9.11 -6.90 8.80
CA ALA A 361 -10.14 -7.47 7.95
C ALA A 361 -10.28 -9.01 8.04
N LYS A 362 -9.34 -9.68 8.73
CA LYS A 362 -9.31 -11.12 9.00
C LYS A 362 -9.48 -11.45 10.49
N THR A 363 -9.44 -10.45 11.37
CA THR A 363 -9.59 -10.63 12.82
C THR A 363 -11.07 -10.55 13.20
N PRO A 364 -11.60 -11.45 14.05
CA PRO A 364 -12.95 -11.34 14.57
C PRO A 364 -13.23 -9.98 15.20
N ALA A 365 -14.44 -9.47 15.04
CA ALA A 365 -14.82 -8.19 15.66
C ALA A 365 -15.15 -8.33 17.16
N GLY A 366 -15.62 -9.50 17.55
CA GLY A 366 -15.96 -9.86 18.92
C GLY A 366 -17.20 -10.73 19.02
N PRO A 367 -17.50 -11.29 20.20
CA PRO A 367 -18.60 -12.23 20.40
C PRO A 367 -19.99 -11.63 20.14
N GLU A 368 -20.14 -10.31 20.25
CA GLU A 368 -21.39 -9.59 19.97
C GLU A 368 -21.71 -9.51 18.46
N TYR A 369 -20.73 -9.82 17.61
CA TYR A 369 -20.88 -9.78 16.14
C TYR A 369 -20.46 -11.11 15.50
N PRO A 370 -21.23 -12.20 15.68
CA PRO A 370 -20.88 -13.51 15.16
C PRO A 370 -20.62 -13.49 13.65
N GLY A 371 -19.45 -14.01 13.24
CA GLY A 371 -19.03 -14.07 11.84
C GLY A 371 -18.65 -12.72 11.22
N LYS A 372 -18.60 -11.63 12.00
CA LYS A 372 -18.07 -10.33 11.54
C LYS A 372 -16.60 -10.21 11.88
N HIS A 373 -15.86 -9.53 11.01
CA HIS A 373 -14.48 -9.13 11.27
C HIS A 373 -14.40 -7.67 11.73
N ALA A 374 -13.31 -7.34 12.40
CA ALA A 374 -12.94 -5.97 12.70
C ALA A 374 -12.67 -5.18 11.41
N GLY A 375 -12.24 -3.93 11.54
CA GLY A 375 -11.83 -3.12 10.39
C GLY A 375 -11.01 -1.92 10.85
N PRO A 376 -10.22 -1.32 9.95
CA PRO A 376 -9.46 -0.12 10.26
C PRO A 376 -10.41 1.03 10.61
N THR A 377 -10.23 1.60 11.80
CA THR A 377 -11.17 2.62 12.31
C THR A 377 -10.82 4.04 11.84
N PHE A 378 -9.59 4.25 11.35
CA PHE A 378 -9.05 5.57 10.98
C PHE A 378 -9.30 6.64 12.05
N GLY A 379 -9.22 6.23 13.31
CA GLY A 379 -9.64 7.03 14.45
C GLY A 379 -8.48 7.78 15.11
N PHE A 380 -8.72 9.02 15.53
CA PHE A 380 -7.76 9.80 16.30
C PHE A 380 -7.84 9.45 17.79
N MET A 381 -6.83 8.75 18.30
CA MET A 381 -6.77 8.35 19.72
C MET A 381 -6.34 9.49 20.65
N SER A 382 -5.49 10.40 20.20
CA SER A 382 -4.98 11.55 20.98
C SER A 382 -4.91 12.86 20.16
N GLY A 383 -5.60 12.89 19.02
CA GLY A 383 -5.51 13.96 18.02
C GLY A 383 -4.27 13.84 17.12
N VAL A 384 -4.29 14.53 15.98
CA VAL A 384 -3.17 14.72 15.05
C VAL A 384 -2.76 16.18 15.16
N HIS A 385 -1.52 16.44 15.54
CA HIS A 385 -1.03 17.79 15.82
C HIS A 385 0.25 18.07 15.02
N LEU A 386 0.44 19.32 14.61
CA LEU A 386 1.69 19.75 14.01
C LEU A 386 2.77 19.85 15.09
N LEU A 387 3.88 19.13 14.90
CA LEU A 387 5.06 19.23 15.76
C LEU A 387 5.98 20.33 15.23
N SER A 388 5.89 21.53 15.80
CA SER A 388 6.51 22.75 15.24
C SER A 388 8.03 22.81 15.33
N HIS A 389 8.68 22.04 16.21
CA HIS A 389 10.13 22.05 16.38
C HIS A 389 10.78 20.79 15.79
N LYS A 390 11.68 20.95 14.81
CA LYS A 390 12.28 19.84 14.05
C LYS A 390 12.88 18.76 14.96
N LYS A 391 13.76 19.15 15.88
CA LYS A 391 14.43 18.20 16.78
C LYS A 391 13.43 17.37 17.61
N ALA A 392 12.38 18.00 18.14
CA ALA A 392 11.37 17.32 18.94
C ALA A 392 10.53 16.37 18.07
N ALA A 393 10.16 16.81 16.86
CA ALA A 393 9.42 15.99 15.92
C ALA A 393 10.18 14.71 15.53
N TRP A 394 11.50 14.79 15.27
CA TRP A 394 12.28 13.65 14.80
C TRP A 394 12.45 12.61 15.90
N ILE A 395 12.74 13.08 17.12
CA ILE A 395 12.79 12.24 18.32
C ILE A 395 11.44 11.55 18.53
N PHE A 396 10.35 12.30 18.49
CA PHE A 396 9.01 11.75 18.67
C PHE A 396 8.67 10.69 17.61
N PHE A 397 8.94 10.95 16.33
CA PHE A 397 8.70 9.99 15.25
C PHE A 397 9.52 8.72 15.47
N LEU A 398 10.80 8.84 15.81
CA LEU A 398 11.67 7.69 16.12
C LEU A 398 11.10 6.84 17.26
N GLU A 399 10.77 7.45 18.40
CA GLU A 399 10.22 6.77 19.58
C GLU A 399 8.91 6.04 19.24
N ARG A 400 7.99 6.72 18.57
CA ARG A 400 6.69 6.14 18.21
C ARG A 400 6.85 4.99 17.20
N LEU A 401 7.71 5.13 16.20
CA LEU A 401 7.90 4.09 15.19
C LEU A 401 8.55 2.83 15.79
N TYR A 402 9.54 2.96 16.68
CA TYR A 402 10.12 1.81 17.38
C TYR A 402 9.16 1.17 18.38
N ASP A 403 8.38 1.94 19.15
CA ASP A 403 7.37 1.38 20.06
C ASP A 403 6.34 0.56 19.27
N LEU A 404 5.85 1.10 18.15
CA LEU A 404 4.88 0.41 17.30
C LEU A 404 5.47 -0.84 16.63
N SER A 405 6.67 -0.76 16.04
CA SER A 405 7.30 -1.93 15.42
C SER A 405 7.60 -3.03 16.44
N THR A 406 7.98 -2.64 17.67
CA THR A 406 8.24 -3.57 18.77
C THR A 406 6.97 -4.28 19.23
N ARG A 407 5.87 -3.54 19.41
CA ARG A 407 4.58 -4.12 19.76
C ARG A 407 4.09 -5.08 18.68
N LEU A 408 4.16 -4.69 17.41
CA LEU A 408 3.77 -5.54 16.29
C LEU A 408 4.63 -6.80 16.19
N THR A 409 5.94 -6.68 16.43
CA THR A 409 6.82 -7.86 16.43
C THR A 409 6.43 -8.82 17.55
N LYS A 410 6.26 -8.34 18.79
CA LYS A 410 5.83 -9.16 19.93
C LYS A 410 4.46 -9.82 19.68
N LEU A 411 3.52 -9.08 19.10
CA LEU A 411 2.20 -9.60 18.77
C LEU A 411 2.31 -10.71 17.71
N SER A 412 3.21 -10.57 16.75
CA SER A 412 3.42 -11.55 15.67
C SER A 412 4.08 -12.86 16.09
N GLU A 413 4.54 -12.96 17.33
CA GLU A 413 5.05 -14.21 17.93
C GLU A 413 3.91 -15.03 18.56
N GLN A 414 2.71 -14.45 18.72
CA GLN A 414 1.55 -15.13 19.29
C GLN A 414 0.83 -16.00 18.24
N PRO A 415 0.23 -17.13 18.64
CA PRO A 415 -0.56 -17.95 17.73
C PRO A 415 -1.82 -17.22 17.27
N ASN A 416 -2.32 -17.56 16.07
CA ASN A 416 -3.56 -17.04 15.48
C ASN A 416 -3.57 -15.52 15.19
N VAL A 417 -2.40 -14.88 15.14
CA VAL A 417 -2.26 -13.49 14.70
C VAL A 417 -2.04 -13.45 13.19
N PRO A 418 -2.74 -12.57 12.44
CA PRO A 418 -2.55 -12.45 10.99
C PRO A 418 -1.09 -12.13 10.62
N GLU A 419 -0.54 -12.82 9.63
CA GLU A 419 0.88 -12.72 9.24
C GLU A 419 1.26 -11.35 8.69
N GLU A 420 0.29 -10.62 8.12
CA GLU A 420 0.49 -9.31 7.48
C GLU A 420 1.11 -8.30 8.44
N ILE A 421 0.86 -8.41 9.75
CA ILE A 421 1.35 -7.45 10.75
C ILE A 421 2.89 -7.39 10.82
N GLN A 422 3.56 -8.41 10.27
CA GLN A 422 5.01 -8.47 10.23
C GLN A 422 5.60 -7.58 9.13
N GLU A 423 4.92 -7.43 8.00
CA GLU A 423 5.25 -6.40 7.01
C GLU A 423 5.15 -5.02 7.66
N ALA A 424 4.08 -4.79 8.43
CA ALA A 424 3.89 -3.55 9.16
C ALA A 424 5.01 -3.27 10.15
N ALA A 425 5.38 -4.25 10.98
CA ALA A 425 6.48 -4.13 11.93
C ALA A 425 7.78 -3.71 11.22
N ALA A 426 8.16 -4.43 10.15
CA ALA A 426 9.36 -4.17 9.38
C ALA A 426 9.34 -2.80 8.69
N ALA A 427 8.18 -2.37 8.21
CA ALA A 427 8.02 -1.07 7.58
C ALA A 427 8.25 0.08 8.57
N LEU A 428 7.59 0.04 9.74
CA LEU A 428 7.73 1.07 10.77
C LEU A 428 9.15 1.13 11.32
N GLU A 429 9.77 -0.02 11.61
CA GLU A 429 11.16 -0.09 12.04
C GLU A 429 12.11 0.47 10.97
N SER A 430 11.87 0.13 9.71
CA SER A 430 12.68 0.68 8.63
C SER A 430 12.57 2.20 8.53
N VAL A 431 11.40 2.80 8.74
CA VAL A 431 11.30 4.28 8.74
C VAL A 431 12.05 4.85 9.95
N ALA A 432 11.92 4.26 11.13
CA ALA A 432 12.66 4.69 12.33
C ALA A 432 14.18 4.70 12.07
N GLU A 433 14.71 3.65 11.47
CA GLU A 433 16.14 3.51 11.18
C GLU A 433 16.64 4.56 10.18
N HIS A 434 15.84 4.97 9.20
CA HIS A 434 16.23 6.07 8.29
C HIS A 434 16.16 7.45 8.95
N LEU A 435 15.36 7.62 10.03
CA LEU A 435 15.36 8.85 10.83
C LEU A 435 16.55 8.91 11.81
N SER A 436 17.08 7.75 12.21
CA SER A 436 18.14 7.64 13.22
C SER A 436 19.41 8.48 12.97
N PRO A 437 19.90 8.69 11.73
CA PRO A 437 21.11 9.49 11.48
C PRO A 437 20.97 10.97 11.88
N PHE A 438 19.73 11.47 11.96
CA PHE A 438 19.41 12.86 12.30
C PHE A 438 19.20 13.07 13.81
N ILE A 439 19.40 12.02 14.61
CA ILE A 439 19.13 12.01 16.06
C ILE A 439 20.42 11.62 16.80
N PRO A 440 20.70 12.20 17.99
CA PRO A 440 21.91 11.85 18.74
C PRO A 440 22.04 10.35 19.00
N LYS A 441 23.20 9.75 18.67
CA LYS A 441 23.45 8.30 18.78
C LYS A 441 23.11 7.70 20.15
N ALA A 442 23.41 8.42 21.24
CA ALA A 442 23.09 7.97 22.59
C ALA A 442 21.58 7.81 22.82
N PHE A 443 20.78 8.68 22.22
CA PHE A 443 19.32 8.62 22.29
C PHE A 443 18.79 7.44 21.47
N VAL A 444 19.27 7.29 20.24
CA VAL A 444 18.92 6.14 19.38
C VAL A 444 19.24 4.81 20.08
N ALA A 445 20.42 4.71 20.70
CA ALA A 445 20.84 3.52 21.43
C ALA A 445 19.90 3.19 22.60
N ALA A 446 19.46 4.20 23.37
CA ALA A 446 18.53 4.00 24.49
C ALA A 446 17.16 3.49 24.02
N VAL A 447 16.61 4.08 22.94
CA VAL A 447 15.31 3.64 22.38
C VAL A 447 15.41 2.22 21.79
N ARG A 448 16.55 1.88 21.18
CA ARG A 448 16.79 0.53 20.62
C ARG A 448 17.01 -0.54 21.70
N SER A 449 17.73 -0.23 22.78
CA SER A 449 17.99 -1.20 23.85
C SER A 449 16.71 -1.68 24.53
N ASP A 450 15.70 -0.82 24.62
CA ASP A 450 14.39 -1.18 25.17
C ASP A 450 13.58 -2.10 24.22
N ALA A 451 13.95 -2.17 22.94
CA ALA A 451 13.26 -2.92 21.88
C ALA A 451 13.82 -4.34 21.62
N GLU A 452 15.08 -4.62 21.97
CA GLU A 452 15.88 -5.76 21.45
C GLU A 452 15.87 -7.07 22.30
N ALA A 453 14.99 -7.26 23.28
CA ALA A 453 14.86 -8.56 23.96
C ALA A 453 14.01 -9.56 23.13
N ARG A 454 14.60 -10.34 22.20
CA ARG A 454 13.85 -11.23 21.26
C ARG A 454 14.52 -12.57 20.92
N SER A 455 13.70 -13.46 20.34
CA SER A 455 14.03 -14.80 19.80
C SER A 455 15.23 -14.81 18.84
N THR A 456 15.96 -15.92 18.77
CA THR A 456 17.25 -16.04 18.09
C THR A 456 17.23 -16.79 16.75
N GLN A 457 16.11 -17.39 16.35
CA GLN A 457 16.03 -18.20 15.13
C GLN A 457 15.83 -17.32 13.89
N THR A 458 16.66 -17.57 12.86
CA THR A 458 16.56 -16.90 11.55
C THR A 458 15.54 -17.61 10.67
N THR A 459 14.55 -16.88 10.17
CA THR A 459 13.55 -17.41 9.22
C THR A 459 13.29 -16.43 8.08
N ILE A 460 12.79 -16.93 6.96
CA ILE A 460 12.32 -16.13 5.83
C ILE A 460 10.87 -16.52 5.55
N ARG A 461 9.97 -15.54 5.47
CA ARG A 461 8.60 -15.76 5.00
C ARG A 461 8.30 -14.91 3.76
N PRO A 462 7.81 -15.50 2.67
CA PRO A 462 7.28 -14.74 1.55
C PRO A 462 5.85 -14.25 1.83
N GLU A 463 5.65 -12.94 1.98
CA GLU A 463 4.30 -12.39 2.11
C GLU A 463 3.50 -12.55 0.80
N LEU A 464 2.20 -12.78 0.95
CA LEU A 464 1.27 -12.89 -0.17
C LEU A 464 1.27 -11.57 -0.94
N ASN A 465 1.64 -11.61 -2.23
CA ASN A 465 1.77 -10.43 -3.07
C ASN A 465 2.67 -9.33 -2.47
N GLY A 466 3.60 -9.71 -1.57
CA GLY A 466 4.39 -8.81 -0.75
C GLY A 466 5.88 -9.15 -0.74
N PRO A 467 6.64 -8.52 0.16
CA PRO A 467 8.09 -8.73 0.31
C PRO A 467 8.43 -10.09 0.94
N TYR A 468 9.73 -10.39 1.04
CA TYR A 468 10.21 -11.39 1.99
C TYR A 468 10.41 -10.75 3.35
N ILE A 469 9.81 -11.30 4.39
CA ILE A 469 10.04 -10.93 5.78
C ILE A 469 11.11 -11.86 6.32
N VAL A 470 12.29 -11.31 6.58
CA VAL A 470 13.43 -12.03 7.12
C VAL A 470 13.58 -11.66 8.59
N ARG A 471 13.60 -12.66 9.47
CA ARG A 471 13.74 -12.48 10.92
C ARG A 471 15.14 -12.85 11.37
N ASN A 472 15.70 -12.09 12.30
CA ASN A 472 16.95 -12.38 13.01
C ASN A 472 18.15 -12.69 12.11
N LEU A 473 18.18 -12.14 10.88
CA LEU A 473 19.31 -12.33 9.97
C LEU A 473 20.56 -11.69 10.56
N ARG A 474 21.66 -12.43 10.59
CA ARG A 474 22.95 -11.93 11.09
C ARG A 474 23.85 -11.41 9.98
N LYS A 475 23.68 -11.92 8.77
CA LYS A 475 24.55 -11.62 7.64
C LYS A 475 23.77 -11.42 6.35
N LEU A 476 23.79 -10.18 5.85
CA LEU A 476 23.28 -9.78 4.55
C LEU A 476 24.41 -9.09 3.79
N THR A 477 24.81 -9.62 2.63
CA THR A 477 25.91 -9.06 1.83
C THR A 477 25.49 -8.89 0.37
N ASN A 478 26.13 -7.97 -0.34
CA ASN A 478 25.88 -7.74 -1.77
C ASN A 478 27.05 -8.25 -2.64
N SER A 479 26.86 -8.18 -3.96
CA SER A 479 27.88 -8.56 -4.95
C SER A 479 29.14 -7.68 -4.97
N LYS A 480 29.08 -6.48 -4.38
CA LYS A 480 30.22 -5.56 -4.22
C LYS A 480 31.07 -5.91 -2.99
N GLY A 481 30.63 -6.85 -2.15
CA GLY A 481 31.29 -7.25 -0.92
C GLY A 481 30.87 -6.43 0.30
N ASP A 482 29.89 -5.55 0.18
CA ASP A 482 29.40 -4.72 1.28
C ASP A 482 28.51 -5.54 2.22
N SER A 483 28.68 -5.31 3.52
CA SER A 483 27.73 -5.74 4.55
C SER A 483 26.57 -4.77 4.61
N LEU A 484 25.37 -5.27 4.35
CA LEU A 484 24.14 -4.50 4.38
C LEU A 484 23.53 -4.52 5.79
N ALA A 485 22.77 -3.48 6.12
CA ALA A 485 22.11 -3.36 7.42
C ALA A 485 21.13 -4.53 7.68
N VAL A 486 21.39 -5.30 8.72
CA VAL A 486 20.48 -6.32 9.24
C VAL A 486 19.74 -5.81 10.48
N ARG A 487 18.50 -6.27 10.66
CA ARG A 487 17.58 -5.87 11.74
C ARG A 487 16.83 -7.12 12.25
N PRO A 488 16.22 -7.11 13.45
CA PRO A 488 15.38 -8.20 13.93
C PRO A 488 14.31 -8.63 12.91
N VAL A 489 13.74 -7.67 12.17
CA VAL A 489 12.88 -7.95 11.02
C VAL A 489 13.29 -7.08 9.82
N VAL A 490 13.58 -7.70 8.69
CA VAL A 490 13.95 -7.04 7.43
C VAL A 490 12.94 -7.42 6.35
N ALA A 491 12.37 -6.43 5.67
CA ALA A 491 11.57 -6.66 4.47
C ALA A 491 12.43 -6.54 3.21
N LEU A 492 12.70 -7.64 2.51
CA LEU A 492 13.44 -7.66 1.24
C LEU A 492 12.49 -7.59 0.03
N CYS A 493 12.88 -6.83 -0.99
CA CYS A 493 12.08 -6.63 -2.18
C CYS A 493 11.94 -7.93 -2.98
N ARG A 494 10.69 -8.32 -3.24
CA ARG A 494 10.36 -9.48 -4.09
C ARG A 494 9.86 -9.09 -5.48
N CYS A 495 9.33 -7.88 -5.61
CA CYS A 495 8.62 -7.42 -6.81
C CYS A 495 9.53 -6.84 -7.90
N GLY A 496 10.82 -6.63 -7.63
CA GLY A 496 11.75 -5.98 -8.55
C GLY A 496 11.55 -4.46 -8.73
N GLY A 497 10.48 -3.88 -8.18
CA GLY A 497 10.12 -2.46 -8.38
C GLY A 497 10.65 -1.49 -7.34
N SER A 498 11.19 -1.95 -6.20
CA SER A 498 11.62 -1.07 -5.10
C SER A 498 12.70 -0.08 -5.53
N GLN A 499 12.66 1.15 -5.03
CA GLN A 499 13.71 2.18 -5.16
C GLN A 499 14.69 2.18 -3.98
N LEU A 500 14.61 1.16 -3.13
CA LEU A 500 15.49 0.93 -1.97
C LEU A 500 16.05 -0.49 -1.97
N LYS A 501 16.23 -1.12 -3.15
CA LYS A 501 16.71 -2.50 -3.24
C LYS A 501 18.04 -2.64 -2.47
N PRO A 502 18.29 -3.78 -1.80
CA PRO A 502 17.46 -4.98 -1.76
C PRO A 502 16.26 -4.90 -0.81
N TYR A 503 16.02 -3.78 -0.13
CA TYR A 503 14.89 -3.64 0.78
C TYR A 503 13.59 -3.35 0.01
N CYS A 504 12.48 -3.80 0.55
CA CYS A 504 11.15 -3.43 0.08
C CYS A 504 10.85 -1.99 0.48
N ASP A 505 10.19 -1.20 -0.37
CA ASP A 505 9.73 0.17 -0.11
C ASP A 505 8.19 0.33 -0.22
N GLY A 506 7.47 -0.78 -0.41
CA GLY A 506 6.02 -0.78 -0.64
C GLY A 506 5.60 -0.71 -2.11
N THR A 507 6.54 -0.55 -3.06
CA THR A 507 6.22 -0.46 -4.49
C THR A 507 5.41 -1.66 -5.00
N HIS A 508 5.55 -2.84 -4.39
CA HIS A 508 4.76 -4.03 -4.75
C HIS A 508 3.25 -3.79 -4.70
N ALA A 509 2.76 -3.02 -3.73
CA ALA A 509 1.34 -2.70 -3.60
C ALA A 509 0.89 -1.79 -4.75
N ARG A 510 1.68 -0.77 -5.07
CA ARG A 510 1.40 0.18 -6.16
C ARG A 510 1.37 -0.48 -7.53
N ILE A 511 2.34 -1.36 -7.81
CA ILE A 511 2.43 -2.03 -9.12
C ILE A 511 1.55 -3.29 -9.22
N GLY A 512 0.83 -3.65 -8.14
CA GLY A 512 -0.03 -4.83 -8.12
C GLY A 512 0.75 -6.15 -8.30
N PHE A 513 1.90 -6.28 -7.63
CA PHE A 513 2.72 -7.49 -7.69
C PHE A 513 1.91 -8.75 -7.35
N VAL A 514 2.10 -9.81 -8.12
CA VAL A 514 1.45 -11.11 -7.89
C VAL A 514 2.49 -12.17 -7.55
N SER A 515 2.34 -12.79 -6.38
CA SER A 515 3.28 -13.81 -5.89
C SER A 515 2.95 -15.23 -6.32
N ALA A 516 1.80 -15.46 -6.96
CA ALA A 516 1.35 -16.78 -7.39
C ALA A 516 2.32 -17.44 -8.39
N LYS A 517 2.49 -18.75 -8.27
CA LYS A 517 3.24 -19.59 -9.22
C LYS A 517 2.49 -19.64 -10.55
N ASP A 518 3.21 -19.53 -11.66
CA ASP A 518 2.64 -19.69 -13.00
C ASP A 518 2.32 -21.17 -13.23
N PRO A 519 1.15 -21.52 -13.80
CA PRO A 519 0.83 -22.89 -14.21
C PRO A 519 1.81 -23.48 -15.23
N ASN A 520 2.44 -22.64 -16.06
CA ASN A 520 3.40 -23.03 -17.09
C ASN A 520 4.86 -23.05 -16.59
N ARG A 521 5.08 -23.03 -15.28
CA ARG A 521 6.43 -23.21 -14.72
C ARG A 521 6.94 -24.63 -15.00
N VAL A 522 8.25 -24.82 -14.92
CA VAL A 522 8.84 -26.16 -14.95
C VAL A 522 8.31 -26.93 -13.73
N PRO A 523 7.68 -28.10 -13.92
CA PRO A 523 7.07 -28.84 -12.82
C PRO A 523 8.14 -29.40 -11.87
N ASP A 524 7.71 -29.63 -10.62
CA ASP A 524 8.52 -30.36 -9.65
C ASP A 524 8.69 -31.81 -10.12
N ARG A 525 9.91 -32.16 -10.54
CA ARG A 525 10.27 -33.51 -10.98
C ARG A 525 11.72 -33.78 -10.61
N LEU A 526 11.94 -34.80 -9.78
CA LEU A 526 13.26 -35.27 -9.41
C LEU A 526 13.73 -36.35 -10.40
N ASP A 527 14.72 -36.01 -11.20
CA ASP A 527 15.42 -36.93 -12.09
C ASP A 527 16.67 -37.49 -11.38
N ARG A 528 16.98 -38.77 -11.64
CA ARG A 528 18.10 -39.50 -11.02
C ARG A 528 18.98 -40.10 -12.11
N TYR A 529 20.29 -39.93 -11.97
CA TYR A 529 21.29 -40.42 -12.91
C TYR A 529 22.34 -41.20 -12.16
N ASP A 530 22.25 -42.53 -12.22
CA ASP A 530 23.14 -43.44 -11.51
C ASP A 530 24.44 -43.66 -12.29
N ALA A 531 25.57 -43.57 -11.57
CA ALA A 531 26.91 -43.97 -12.00
C ALA A 531 27.52 -44.93 -10.97
N ALA A 532 28.72 -45.45 -11.24
CA ALA A 532 29.36 -46.45 -10.37
C ALA A 532 29.53 -45.98 -8.90
N ASP A 533 29.99 -44.75 -8.70
CA ASP A 533 30.37 -44.22 -7.38
C ASP A 533 29.50 -43.06 -6.90
N ILE A 534 28.52 -42.60 -7.70
CA ILE A 534 27.68 -41.44 -7.39
C ILE A 534 26.35 -41.51 -8.15
N THR A 535 25.25 -41.10 -7.52
CA THR A 535 24.00 -40.77 -8.21
C THR A 535 23.84 -39.27 -8.24
N VAL A 536 23.69 -38.68 -9.42
CA VAL A 536 23.35 -37.26 -9.56
C VAL A 536 21.84 -37.10 -9.49
N LEU A 537 21.39 -36.12 -8.70
CA LEU A 537 19.99 -35.72 -8.57
C LEU A 537 19.81 -34.37 -9.25
N ASP A 538 18.76 -34.23 -10.06
CA ASP A 538 18.39 -32.96 -10.70
C ASP A 538 16.90 -32.71 -10.54
N ASN A 539 16.54 -31.49 -10.16
CA ASN A 539 15.19 -30.99 -10.24
C ASN A 539 15.18 -29.68 -11.01
N ARG A 540 14.89 -29.78 -12.32
CA ARG A 540 14.79 -28.63 -13.22
C ARG A 540 13.78 -27.59 -12.75
N GLY A 541 12.74 -28.01 -12.02
CA GLY A 541 11.75 -27.11 -11.41
C GLY A 541 12.35 -26.17 -10.35
N THR A 542 13.47 -26.54 -9.75
CA THR A 542 14.20 -25.75 -8.73
C THR A 542 15.31 -24.89 -9.36
N CYS A 543 15.68 -25.13 -10.62
CA CYS A 543 16.87 -24.53 -11.22
C CYS A 543 16.71 -23.02 -11.44
N CYS A 544 17.62 -22.23 -10.87
CA CYS A 544 17.70 -20.79 -11.14
C CYS A 544 18.49 -20.43 -12.42
N HIS A 545 18.91 -21.45 -13.18
CA HIS A 545 19.68 -21.33 -14.42
C HIS A 545 20.99 -20.52 -14.29
N PHE A 546 21.72 -20.74 -13.20
CA PHE A 546 23.01 -20.08 -12.95
C PHE A 546 24.12 -20.43 -13.96
N GLY A 547 24.04 -21.60 -14.62
CA GLY A 547 24.97 -21.98 -15.71
C GLY A 547 26.28 -22.66 -15.28
N ASN A 548 26.68 -22.56 -14.00
CA ASN A 548 27.95 -23.11 -13.51
C ASN A 548 28.20 -24.58 -13.85
N CYS A 549 27.16 -25.42 -13.79
CA CYS A 549 27.29 -26.85 -14.09
C CYS A 549 27.61 -27.12 -15.57
N THR A 550 26.94 -26.43 -16.49
CA THR A 550 27.16 -26.59 -17.93
C THR A 550 28.44 -25.91 -18.40
N ASP A 551 28.86 -24.84 -17.74
CA ASP A 551 30.04 -24.05 -18.14
C ASP A 551 31.33 -24.71 -17.65
N HIS A 552 31.31 -25.32 -16.46
CA HIS A 552 32.51 -25.86 -15.82
C HIS A 552 32.61 -27.39 -15.86
N LEU A 553 31.55 -28.12 -16.17
CA LEU A 553 31.61 -29.57 -16.36
C LEU A 553 30.69 -30.08 -17.50
N PRO A 554 30.89 -29.60 -18.75
CA PRO A 554 30.05 -29.96 -19.91
C PRO A 554 30.14 -31.44 -20.31
N ALA A 555 31.14 -32.19 -19.83
CA ALA A 555 31.21 -33.64 -20.03
C ALA A 555 30.10 -34.38 -19.27
N VAL A 556 29.59 -33.78 -18.19
CA VAL A 556 28.52 -34.33 -17.35
C VAL A 556 27.20 -33.60 -17.58
N PHE A 557 27.19 -32.26 -17.61
CA PHE A 557 25.96 -31.45 -17.68
C PHE A 557 25.79 -30.79 -19.04
N HIS A 558 24.71 -31.12 -19.75
CA HIS A 558 24.50 -30.70 -21.14
C HIS A 558 23.60 -29.48 -21.23
N SER A 559 24.05 -28.40 -21.88
CA SER A 559 23.19 -27.23 -22.14
C SER A 559 22.15 -27.48 -23.24
N LYS A 560 22.36 -28.52 -24.07
CA LYS A 560 21.46 -28.94 -25.16
C LYS A 560 21.40 -30.46 -25.23
N GLY A 561 20.18 -31.00 -25.29
CA GLY A 561 19.93 -32.43 -25.42
C GLY A 561 19.42 -33.09 -24.14
N GLU A 562 18.89 -34.29 -24.29
CA GLU A 562 18.46 -35.17 -23.20
C GLU A 562 19.15 -36.54 -23.38
N PRO A 563 19.60 -37.20 -22.30
CA PRO A 563 19.48 -36.78 -20.90
C PRO A 563 20.35 -35.55 -20.57
N PHE A 564 19.90 -34.70 -19.65
CA PHE A 564 20.66 -33.55 -19.18
C PHE A 564 22.01 -33.92 -18.53
N VAL A 565 22.07 -35.09 -17.87
CA VAL A 565 23.26 -35.55 -17.13
C VAL A 565 23.82 -36.85 -17.70
N THR A 566 25.13 -36.88 -17.93
CA THR A 566 25.93 -38.10 -18.14
C THR A 566 26.76 -38.36 -16.88
N ALA A 567 26.22 -39.13 -15.93
CA ALA A 567 26.84 -39.29 -14.59
C ALA A 567 28.23 -39.97 -14.62
N ASP A 568 28.54 -40.78 -15.64
CA ASP A 568 29.86 -41.37 -15.86
C ASP A 568 30.85 -40.44 -16.63
N GLY A 569 30.45 -39.20 -16.91
CA GLY A 569 31.23 -38.26 -17.73
C GLY A 569 32.47 -37.67 -17.04
N ALA A 570 32.57 -37.78 -15.71
CA ALA A 570 33.70 -37.32 -14.91
C ALA A 570 33.82 -38.12 -13.61
N SER A 571 34.87 -37.85 -12.80
CA SER A 571 34.99 -38.45 -11.47
C SER A 571 33.91 -37.94 -10.52
N ALA A 572 33.54 -38.78 -9.54
CA ALA A 572 32.59 -38.40 -8.49
C ALA A 572 33.00 -37.10 -7.76
N ASP A 573 34.29 -36.93 -7.47
CA ASP A 573 34.80 -35.73 -6.80
C ASP A 573 34.59 -34.45 -7.64
N ALA A 574 34.81 -34.51 -8.96
CA ALA A 574 34.57 -33.38 -9.85
C ALA A 574 33.07 -33.06 -9.96
N ILE A 575 32.21 -34.07 -9.97
CA ILE A 575 30.75 -33.90 -9.98
C ILE A 575 30.30 -33.25 -8.67
N GLU A 576 30.77 -33.73 -7.52
CA GLU A 576 30.44 -33.15 -6.21
C GLU A 576 30.83 -31.68 -6.11
N GLU A 577 32.03 -31.32 -6.54
CA GLU A 577 32.53 -29.95 -6.51
C GLU A 577 31.58 -29.01 -7.26
N ILE A 578 31.10 -29.43 -8.44
CA ILE A 578 30.19 -28.66 -9.27
C ILE A 578 28.77 -28.62 -8.70
N VAL A 579 28.27 -29.74 -8.18
CA VAL A 579 26.93 -29.82 -7.58
C VAL A 579 26.84 -28.92 -6.34
N ARG A 580 27.88 -28.89 -5.48
CA ARG A 580 27.95 -28.02 -4.29
C ARG A 580 27.90 -26.52 -4.61
N GLN A 581 28.23 -26.14 -5.84
CA GLN A 581 28.21 -24.75 -6.30
C GLN A 581 26.86 -24.34 -6.88
N CYS A 582 25.87 -25.23 -6.97
CA CYS A 582 24.52 -24.90 -7.46
C CYS A 582 23.79 -23.99 -6.46
N PRO A 583 23.59 -22.69 -6.71
CA PRO A 583 23.07 -21.79 -5.70
C PRO A 583 21.58 -22.02 -5.40
N SER A 584 20.83 -22.61 -6.33
CA SER A 584 19.42 -22.94 -6.11
C SER A 584 19.20 -24.27 -5.40
N GLY A 585 20.24 -25.10 -5.25
CA GLY A 585 20.07 -26.46 -4.72
C GLY A 585 19.23 -27.36 -5.61
N ALA A 586 19.21 -27.09 -6.92
CA ALA A 586 18.49 -27.90 -7.91
C ALA A 586 19.24 -29.19 -8.24
N LEU A 587 20.56 -29.18 -8.06
CA LEU A 587 21.41 -30.36 -8.16
C LEU A 587 21.70 -30.89 -6.76
N GLY A 588 21.72 -32.22 -6.65
CA GLY A 588 22.16 -32.95 -5.46
C GLY A 588 22.92 -34.20 -5.87
N PHE A 589 23.42 -34.96 -4.89
CA PHE A 589 24.01 -36.25 -5.16
C PHE A 589 23.78 -37.23 -4.00
N ILE A 590 23.86 -38.52 -4.32
CA ILE A 590 23.92 -39.60 -3.34
C ILE A 590 25.28 -40.28 -3.52
N ARG A 591 26.03 -40.40 -2.42
CA ARG A 591 27.30 -41.13 -2.34
C ARG A 591 27.27 -41.97 -1.08
N ASP A 592 27.86 -43.17 -1.14
CA ASP A 592 27.86 -44.13 -0.02
C ASP A 592 26.45 -44.42 0.54
N GLY A 593 25.43 -44.37 -0.32
CA GLY A 593 24.03 -44.63 0.04
C GLY A 593 23.29 -43.49 0.74
N ALA A 594 23.91 -42.33 0.96
CA ALA A 594 23.29 -41.18 1.63
C ALA A 594 23.23 -39.93 0.72
N PRO A 595 22.11 -39.19 0.71
CA PRO A 595 22.03 -37.91 0.02
C PRO A 595 22.89 -36.85 0.72
N TYR A 596 23.49 -35.95 -0.05
CA TYR A 596 24.18 -34.79 0.49
C TYR A 596 23.18 -33.79 1.10
N GLU A 597 23.36 -33.46 2.38
CA GLU A 597 22.47 -32.56 3.13
C GLU A 597 22.94 -31.09 3.17
N GLY A 598 24.04 -30.75 2.48
CA GLY A 598 24.64 -29.42 2.57
C GLY A 598 25.70 -29.28 3.66
N GLU A 599 26.37 -28.13 3.70
CA GLU A 599 27.33 -27.80 4.75
C GLU A 599 26.67 -27.06 5.92
N LYS A 600 27.08 -27.39 7.15
CA LYS A 600 26.65 -26.63 8.33
C LYS A 600 27.40 -25.30 8.39
N ARG A 601 26.70 -24.21 8.13
CA ARG A 601 27.22 -22.83 8.16
C ARG A 601 26.21 -21.88 8.79
N GLU A 602 26.66 -20.70 9.20
CA GLU A 602 25.78 -19.64 9.71
C GLU A 602 24.83 -19.16 8.61
N GLY A 603 23.59 -18.85 8.99
CA GLY A 603 22.58 -18.34 8.08
C GLY A 603 22.97 -17.00 7.46
N GLU A 604 23.01 -16.93 6.13
CA GLU A 604 23.29 -15.72 5.38
C GLU A 604 22.37 -15.56 4.17
N ILE A 605 22.15 -14.30 3.77
CA ILE A 605 21.56 -13.96 2.49
C ILE A 605 22.60 -13.16 1.69
N TYR A 606 22.92 -13.63 0.50
CA TYR A 606 23.76 -12.91 -0.46
C TYR A 606 22.89 -12.35 -1.59
N VAL A 607 23.02 -11.06 -1.86
CA VAL A 607 22.31 -10.34 -2.93
C VAL A 607 23.17 -10.39 -4.18
N ALA A 608 22.82 -11.29 -5.11
CA ALA A 608 23.57 -11.45 -6.36
C ALA A 608 23.26 -10.32 -7.35
N HIS A 609 24.30 -9.78 -8.00
CA HIS A 609 24.21 -8.68 -8.97
C HIS A 609 23.19 -8.97 -10.06
N ASN A 610 22.22 -8.08 -10.27
CA ASN A 610 21.17 -8.22 -11.28
C ASN A 610 20.43 -9.58 -11.25
N ALA A 611 20.46 -10.26 -10.10
CA ALA A 611 20.03 -11.65 -9.95
C ALA A 611 19.31 -11.91 -8.63
N SER A 612 19.25 -13.18 -8.23
CA SER A 612 18.49 -13.71 -7.10
C SER A 612 19.06 -13.31 -5.72
N TYR A 613 18.29 -13.57 -4.66
CA TYR A 613 18.87 -13.76 -3.33
C TYR A 613 19.36 -15.20 -3.19
N TYR A 614 20.62 -15.40 -2.81
CA TYR A 614 21.15 -16.71 -2.45
C TYR A 614 21.10 -16.86 -0.94
N VAL A 615 20.24 -17.75 -0.48
CA VAL A 615 20.05 -18.07 0.93
C VAL A 615 20.89 -19.30 1.26
N ARG A 616 21.60 -19.27 2.39
CA ARG A 616 22.48 -20.35 2.85
C ARG A 616 22.38 -20.54 4.36
N GLY A 617 22.92 -21.65 4.86
CA GLY A 617 22.96 -21.96 6.30
C GLY A 617 21.65 -22.52 6.85
N GLY A 618 20.82 -23.11 5.99
CA GLY A 618 19.61 -23.82 6.40
C GLY A 618 18.51 -22.93 6.97
N ILE A 619 18.44 -21.67 6.53
CA ILE A 619 17.38 -20.75 6.94
C ILE A 619 16.03 -21.28 6.45
N GLU A 620 15.10 -21.48 7.37
CA GLU A 620 13.76 -21.98 7.06
C GLU A 620 12.98 -20.98 6.19
N LEU A 621 12.35 -21.51 5.12
CA LEU A 621 11.39 -20.78 4.29
C LEU A 621 9.97 -21.13 4.74
N GLU A 622 9.36 -20.25 5.52
CA GLU A 622 8.04 -20.46 6.10
C GLU A 622 6.94 -20.54 5.03
N GLY A 623 6.03 -21.51 5.16
CA GLY A 623 4.81 -21.60 4.35
C GLY A 623 5.00 -22.04 2.89
N GLU A 624 6.22 -22.36 2.45
CA GLU A 624 6.51 -22.77 1.08
C GLU A 624 7.20 -24.14 1.04
N PRO A 625 6.57 -25.17 0.46
CA PRO A 625 7.18 -26.48 0.35
C PRO A 625 8.35 -26.44 -0.64
N MET A 626 9.45 -27.07 -0.26
CA MET A 626 10.56 -27.35 -1.15
C MET A 626 10.19 -28.43 -2.17
N ASN A 627 10.66 -28.29 -3.40
CA ASN A 627 10.56 -29.32 -4.43
C ASN A 627 11.31 -30.59 -4.04
N ALA A 628 10.95 -31.72 -4.64
CA ALA A 628 11.58 -33.01 -4.36
C ALA A 628 13.10 -32.98 -4.62
N GLY A 629 13.89 -33.41 -3.63
CA GLY A 629 15.35 -33.46 -3.73
C GLY A 629 16.07 -32.11 -3.66
N ALA A 630 15.35 -31.00 -3.47
CA ALA A 630 15.96 -29.69 -3.30
C ALA A 630 16.77 -29.60 -2.00
N SER A 631 17.87 -28.84 -2.05
CA SER A 631 18.70 -28.57 -0.86
C SER A 631 17.88 -27.90 0.25
N ARG A 632 18.08 -28.37 1.49
CA ARG A 632 17.58 -27.70 2.70
C ARG A 632 18.57 -26.66 3.25
N GLU A 633 19.82 -26.70 2.81
CA GLU A 633 20.88 -25.82 3.29
C GLU A 633 20.92 -24.49 2.54
N HIS A 634 20.67 -24.51 1.23
CA HIS A 634 20.72 -23.33 0.38
C HIS A 634 19.66 -23.36 -0.73
N TYR A 635 19.20 -22.18 -1.13
CA TYR A 635 18.23 -22.00 -2.22
C TYR A 635 18.28 -20.57 -2.77
N ALA A 636 17.68 -20.37 -3.95
CA ALA A 636 17.66 -19.09 -4.64
C ALA A 636 16.24 -18.49 -4.69
N LEU A 637 16.06 -17.30 -4.11
CA LEU A 637 14.79 -16.59 -4.13
C LEU A 637 14.74 -15.53 -5.24
N CYS A 638 13.60 -15.45 -5.93
CA CYS A 638 13.33 -14.46 -6.95
C CYS A 638 13.28 -13.06 -6.34
N ARG A 639 14.05 -12.15 -6.94
CA ARG A 639 14.12 -10.73 -6.57
C ARG A 639 13.52 -9.80 -7.63
N CYS A 640 13.41 -10.26 -8.87
CA CYS A 640 12.98 -9.44 -10.00
C CYS A 640 11.45 -9.34 -10.16
N GLY A 641 10.66 -10.13 -9.42
CA GLY A 641 9.20 -10.12 -9.53
C GLY A 641 8.61 -10.88 -10.73
N HIS A 642 9.42 -11.45 -11.62
CA HIS A 642 8.93 -12.07 -12.86
C HIS A 642 9.09 -13.60 -12.95
N SER A 643 9.68 -14.26 -11.96
CA SER A 643 9.84 -15.72 -12.00
C SER A 643 8.52 -16.47 -12.13
N LYS A 644 8.45 -17.53 -12.93
CA LYS A 644 7.27 -18.40 -13.01
C LYS A 644 7.15 -19.31 -11.79
N ASN A 645 8.22 -19.51 -11.03
CA ASN A 645 8.26 -20.39 -9.86
C ASN A 645 8.42 -19.64 -8.52
N LYS A 646 7.89 -18.41 -8.40
CA LYS A 646 7.92 -17.63 -7.14
C LYS A 646 7.49 -18.49 -5.93
N PRO A 647 8.15 -18.36 -4.77
CA PRO A 647 9.24 -17.42 -4.46
C PRO A 647 10.61 -17.80 -5.02
N PHE A 648 10.78 -18.99 -5.60
CA PHE A 648 12.06 -19.43 -6.15
C PHE A 648 12.41 -18.68 -7.44
N CYS A 649 13.69 -18.53 -7.71
CA CYS A 649 14.16 -18.00 -8.98
C CYS A 649 14.24 -19.11 -10.04
N ASP A 650 13.83 -18.80 -11.26
CA ASP A 650 13.87 -19.67 -12.44
C ASP A 650 14.74 -19.07 -13.57
N GLY A 651 15.62 -18.13 -13.25
CA GLY A 651 16.48 -17.46 -14.23
C GLY A 651 15.81 -16.37 -15.07
N THR A 652 14.50 -16.12 -14.92
CA THR A 652 13.76 -15.11 -15.72
C THR A 652 14.41 -13.72 -15.70
N HIS A 653 15.11 -13.36 -14.61
CA HIS A 653 15.80 -12.08 -14.45
C HIS A 653 16.80 -11.77 -15.57
N TRP A 654 17.43 -12.79 -16.17
CA TRP A 654 18.35 -12.61 -17.30
C TRP A 654 17.64 -12.14 -18.56
N TRP A 655 16.51 -12.77 -18.89
CA TRP A 655 15.71 -12.49 -20.09
C TRP A 655 15.06 -11.11 -20.05
N ILE A 656 14.61 -10.68 -18.87
CA ILE A 656 14.02 -9.35 -18.68
C ILE A 656 15.05 -8.26 -18.42
N LYS A 657 16.34 -8.61 -18.37
CA LYS A 657 17.45 -7.70 -18.04
C LYS A 657 17.20 -6.93 -16.74
N PHE A 658 16.86 -7.66 -15.69
CA PHE A 658 16.65 -7.07 -14.36
C PHE A 658 17.89 -6.26 -13.95
N ASN A 659 17.66 -5.03 -13.46
CA ASN A 659 18.71 -4.12 -13.06
C ASN A 659 18.51 -3.67 -11.60
N ASP A 660 19.57 -3.79 -10.79
CA ASP A 660 19.65 -3.26 -9.44
C ASP A 660 20.82 -2.29 -9.21
N ASP A 661 21.54 -1.87 -10.25
CA ASP A 661 22.72 -1.00 -10.15
C ASP A 661 22.42 0.40 -9.59
N ASP A 662 21.21 0.91 -9.82
CA ASP A 662 20.77 2.23 -9.37
C ASP A 662 20.41 2.29 -7.88
N ASN A 663 20.60 1.21 -7.11
CA ASN A 663 20.16 1.07 -5.71
C ASN A 663 21.21 0.47 -4.78
#